data_AF-A0A0N0PAA1-F1
#
_entry.id   AF-A0A0N0PAA1-F1
#
_cell.length_a   1.000
_cell.length_b   1.000
_cell.length_c   1.000
_cell.angle_alpha   90.00
_cell.angle_beta   90.00
_cell.angle_gamma   90.00
#
_symmetry.space_group_name_H-M   'P 1'
#
loop_
_entity.id
_entity.type
_entity.pdbx_description
1 polymer ?
#
loop_
_entity_poly.entity_id
_entity_poly.type
_entity_poly.pdbx_seq_one_letter_code
_entity_poly.pdbx_strand_id
1 'polypeptide(L)'
;MSLWARAQQLPQESLQQVRAIYGDHFPIEVRHCLASWIESRIWTTEPEEQQRYFVEELVQEIQTNADLMLSPEMFVTQMKLKEAANNFRVQYSHEPHKLYAYLRRCLALEMEVIQNAMGTPYVAQPHTERKYSELITGLQNVRQKVSMVGEEIRSLQANIESFSLQYHECLKNKGHINYLQQSGPITAERRELEAHLRVQIEDMERKLNALVAQINQSQMELVDRMKDNIANLRQLQSQVLDEELINQSPVTSLLSTLVTSTFVIEKQPPQVMKTNTRFTATVRLLVGGQLNVHMTPPRVTVVIISEQQAQLLLKSDTQGGRGKQPVECGDILNNSGCMEYQHTSRQLSVSFRNMQLRKIKRAEKKGTESVMDEKLTLLFQSEFNVGGGELVFQVWTLSLPVVVIVHGNQEPHGWATVTWDNAFSPPGRVPFAVPDKVTWGQLAETLRIKFGSATGGDLSEDNLRFLAEKIFRSVLPISTMELNAMAVSWTQFCKDALPERNFTFWEWFYMVVKVTRDYLRTLWCDRLIMGFIQKKQAEEMLAKCPPGTFLLRFSDSELGGITIAWTGEGNEVFSLQPFTSRDLMLRSLADRILDLAQLQFLYPNVAKDDVFSKYYTKPENEMLKNGYVKPVLVTTLPPYMSPSPAYAHSHSPDSHRNTPSVQSRSLRVTLYTTVKKPHLGIEWKYGLSDNIVRHGS
;
A
#
# COMPACT_ATOMS: atom_id res chain seq x y z
N MET A 1 -9.30 -37.02 12.42
CA MET A 1 -8.96 -35.84 13.28
C MET A 1 -7.99 -36.37 14.33
N SER A 2 -6.79 -35.79 14.43
CA SER A 2 -5.75 -36.27 15.34
C SER A 2 -6.19 -36.17 16.79
N LEU A 3 -5.64 -37.05 17.62
CA LEU A 3 -5.80 -37.03 19.07
C LEU A 3 -5.37 -35.68 19.65
N TRP A 4 -4.27 -35.11 19.13
CA TRP A 4 -3.77 -33.81 19.57
C TRP A 4 -4.74 -32.66 19.29
N ALA A 5 -5.36 -32.64 18.10
CA ALA A 5 -6.32 -31.60 17.74
C ALA A 5 -7.55 -31.64 18.66
N ARG A 6 -7.93 -32.81 19.16
CA ARG A 6 -8.95 -32.98 20.20
C ARG A 6 -8.45 -32.53 21.57
N ALA A 7 -7.21 -32.86 21.95
CA ALA A 7 -6.61 -32.42 23.21
C ALA A 7 -6.60 -30.89 23.33
N GLN A 8 -6.31 -30.17 22.24
CA GLN A 8 -6.26 -28.70 22.22
C GLN A 8 -7.63 -28.01 22.40
N GLN A 9 -8.73 -28.76 22.30
CA GLN A 9 -10.10 -28.26 22.49
C GLN A 9 -10.61 -28.45 23.94
N LEU A 10 -9.78 -29.04 24.81
CA LEU A 10 -10.15 -29.32 26.19
C LEU A 10 -10.18 -28.06 27.08
N PRO A 11 -10.95 -28.06 28.19
CA PRO A 11 -10.89 -27.02 29.20
C PRO A 11 -9.48 -26.86 29.79
N GLN A 12 -9.18 -25.67 30.33
CA GLN A 12 -7.84 -25.31 30.81
C GLN A 12 -7.29 -26.28 31.88
N GLU A 13 -8.13 -26.81 32.76
CA GLU A 13 -7.75 -27.79 33.78
C GLU A 13 -7.30 -29.13 33.15
N SER A 14 -8.03 -29.60 32.13
CA SER A 14 -7.68 -30.82 31.39
C SER A 14 -6.44 -30.61 30.50
N LEU A 15 -6.24 -29.41 29.95
CA LEU A 15 -5.00 -29.07 29.23
C LEU A 15 -3.77 -29.10 30.13
N GLN A 16 -3.90 -28.71 31.41
CA GLN A 16 -2.82 -28.87 32.39
C GLN A 16 -2.50 -30.34 32.65
N GLN A 17 -3.51 -31.20 32.69
CA GLN A 17 -3.31 -32.65 32.79
C GLN A 17 -2.58 -33.20 31.55
N VAL A 18 -2.98 -32.80 30.34
CA VAL A 18 -2.27 -33.18 29.10
C VAL A 18 -0.82 -32.69 29.12
N ARG A 19 -0.56 -31.47 29.58
CA ARG A 19 0.81 -30.95 29.72
C ARG A 19 1.64 -31.76 30.71
N ALA A 20 1.06 -32.22 31.81
CA ALA A 20 1.75 -33.02 32.82
C ALA A 20 2.15 -34.42 32.33
N ILE A 21 1.53 -34.92 31.26
CA ILE A 21 1.91 -36.21 30.62
C ILE A 21 3.29 -36.10 29.96
N TYR A 22 3.59 -34.96 29.36
CA TYR A 22 4.82 -34.70 28.60
C TYR A 22 5.81 -33.93 29.48
N GLY A 23 6.52 -34.67 30.34
CA GLY A 23 7.59 -34.14 31.21
C GLY A 23 8.95 -34.07 30.51
N ASP A 24 10.04 -34.05 31.28
CA ASP A 24 11.41 -33.84 30.77
C ASP A 24 11.90 -34.92 29.76
N HIS A 25 11.23 -36.06 29.71
CA HIS A 25 11.57 -37.19 28.84
C HIS A 25 11.05 -37.07 27.40
N PHE A 26 10.00 -36.27 27.16
CA PHE A 26 9.48 -36.05 25.81
C PHE A 26 8.91 -34.63 25.69
N PRO A 27 9.64 -33.70 25.04
CA PRO A 27 9.23 -32.31 24.94
C PRO A 27 7.87 -32.17 24.25
N ILE A 28 6.99 -31.36 24.85
CA ILE A 28 5.63 -31.14 24.32
C ILE A 28 5.66 -30.44 22.95
N GLU A 29 6.73 -29.70 22.65
CA GLU A 29 6.99 -29.11 21.33
C GLU A 29 7.08 -30.20 20.24
N VAL A 30 7.75 -31.32 20.53
CA VAL A 30 7.84 -32.46 19.61
C VAL A 30 6.46 -33.10 19.43
N ARG A 31 5.71 -33.27 20.53
CA ARG A 31 4.34 -33.80 20.48
C ARG A 31 3.43 -32.93 19.61
N HIS A 32 3.56 -31.60 19.72
CA HIS A 32 2.76 -30.63 18.98
C HIS A 32 3.11 -30.60 17.49
N CYS A 33 4.40 -30.53 17.16
CA CYS A 33 4.86 -30.39 15.76
C CYS A 33 4.73 -31.69 14.96
N LEU A 34 4.85 -32.85 15.62
CA LEU A 34 4.82 -34.17 14.98
C LEU A 34 3.58 -34.98 15.34
N ALA A 35 2.49 -34.32 15.73
CA ALA A 35 1.31 -35.00 16.26
C ALA A 35 0.79 -36.12 15.35
N SER A 36 0.58 -35.82 14.07
CA SER A 36 0.09 -36.79 13.09
C SER A 36 1.04 -37.95 12.86
N TRP A 37 2.35 -37.67 12.84
CA TRP A 37 3.37 -38.71 12.63
C TRP A 37 3.41 -39.67 13.82
N ILE A 38 3.49 -39.13 15.04
CA ILE A 38 3.56 -39.90 16.28
C ILE A 38 2.32 -40.79 16.43
N GLU A 39 1.13 -40.22 16.22
CA GLU A 39 -0.12 -40.98 16.31
C GLU A 39 -0.18 -42.11 15.27
N SER A 40 0.28 -41.86 14.03
CA SER A 40 0.33 -42.91 13.00
C SER A 40 1.28 -44.06 13.34
N ARG A 41 2.42 -43.75 13.97
CA ARG A 41 3.45 -44.76 14.33
C ARG A 41 3.11 -45.53 15.58
N ILE A 42 2.49 -44.89 16.57
CA ILE A 42 2.26 -45.53 17.87
C ILE A 42 0.99 -46.39 17.85
N TRP A 43 -0.01 -46.04 17.03
CA TRP A 43 -1.27 -46.79 16.92
C TRP A 43 -1.16 -48.07 16.11
N THR A 44 -0.14 -48.20 15.29
CA THR A 44 0.20 -49.43 14.61
C THR A 44 0.91 -50.38 15.59
N THR A 45 0.34 -51.55 15.84
CA THR A 45 0.96 -52.53 16.76
C THR A 45 2.16 -53.18 16.05
N GLU A 46 3.37 -52.65 16.26
CA GLU A 46 4.59 -53.20 15.65
C GLU A 46 5.27 -54.26 16.54
N PRO A 47 5.73 -55.39 15.97
CA PRO A 47 6.63 -56.33 16.63
C PRO A 47 7.87 -55.65 17.21
N GLU A 48 8.40 -56.20 18.30
CA GLU A 48 9.58 -55.67 18.99
C GLU A 48 10.78 -55.48 18.04
N GLU A 49 10.97 -56.36 17.06
CA GLU A 49 12.05 -56.22 16.07
C GLU A 49 11.96 -54.96 15.20
N GLN A 50 10.76 -54.41 14.97
CA GLN A 50 10.55 -53.20 14.15
C GLN A 50 10.68 -51.91 14.97
N GLN A 51 10.36 -51.98 16.26
CA GLN A 51 10.52 -50.86 17.20
C GLN A 51 11.98 -50.40 17.34
N ARG A 52 12.96 -51.22 16.93
CA ARG A 52 14.39 -50.85 16.96
C ARG A 52 14.76 -49.65 16.06
N TYR A 53 13.95 -49.38 15.04
CA TYR A 53 14.16 -48.27 14.11
C TYR A 53 13.45 -46.99 14.53
N PHE A 54 12.55 -47.07 15.52
CA PHE A 54 11.64 -45.98 15.88
C PHE A 54 12.36 -44.69 16.26
N VAL A 55 13.46 -44.78 17.02
CA VAL A 55 14.22 -43.59 17.45
C VAL A 55 14.85 -42.87 16.26
N GLU A 56 15.45 -43.61 15.33
CA GLU A 56 16.09 -43.01 14.16
C GLU A 56 15.04 -42.40 13.20
N GLU A 57 13.89 -43.07 13.02
CA GLU A 57 12.79 -42.53 12.21
C GLU A 57 12.19 -41.26 12.85
N LEU A 58 12.00 -41.25 14.17
CA LEU A 58 11.53 -40.06 14.90
C LEU A 58 12.53 -38.90 14.78
N VAL A 59 13.83 -39.17 14.96
CA VAL A 59 14.89 -38.17 14.84
C VAL A 59 14.92 -37.57 13.43
N GLN A 60 14.80 -38.41 12.39
CA GLN A 60 14.75 -37.97 11.01
C GLN A 60 13.52 -37.10 10.72
N GLU A 61 12.36 -37.48 11.26
CA GLU A 61 11.13 -36.69 11.11
C GLU A 61 11.24 -35.33 11.82
N ILE A 62 11.79 -35.29 13.04
CA ILE A 62 12.02 -34.03 13.78
C ILE A 62 12.95 -33.11 12.99
N GLN A 63 14.04 -33.64 12.45
CA GLN A 63 15.01 -32.86 11.67
C GLN A 63 14.38 -32.31 10.39
N THR A 64 13.64 -33.15 9.66
CA THR A 64 12.93 -32.74 8.44
C THR A 64 11.91 -31.65 8.74
N ASN A 65 11.10 -31.82 9.80
CA ASN A 65 10.11 -30.83 10.21
C ASN A 65 10.76 -29.51 10.64
N ALA A 66 11.87 -29.57 11.38
CA ALA A 66 12.63 -28.39 11.82
C ALA A 66 13.28 -27.66 10.64
N ASP A 67 13.80 -28.36 9.63
CA ASP A 67 14.43 -27.74 8.45
C ASP A 67 13.41 -27.08 7.51
N LEU A 68 12.16 -27.55 7.51
CA LEU A 68 11.05 -26.93 6.79
C LEU A 68 10.52 -25.65 7.46
N MET A 69 10.91 -25.36 8.71
CA MET A 69 10.55 -24.12 9.41
C MET A 69 11.44 -22.95 8.94
N LEU A 70 11.01 -22.29 7.86
CA LEU A 70 11.76 -21.19 7.23
C LEU A 70 11.45 -19.79 7.80
N SER A 71 10.46 -19.65 8.67
CA SER A 71 10.09 -18.35 9.27
C SER A 71 11.08 -17.97 10.39
N PRO A 72 11.61 -16.73 10.41
CA PRO A 72 12.45 -16.24 11.51
C PRO A 72 11.77 -16.32 12.88
N GLU A 73 10.43 -16.25 12.92
CA GLU A 73 9.63 -16.35 14.16
C GLU A 73 9.65 -17.77 14.77
N MET A 74 9.93 -18.78 13.95
CA MET A 74 9.99 -20.19 14.37
C MET A 74 11.38 -20.64 14.80
N PHE A 75 12.37 -19.74 14.81
CA PHE A 75 13.76 -20.04 15.13
C PHE A 75 13.92 -20.75 16.48
N VAL A 76 13.24 -20.28 17.53
CA VAL A 76 13.32 -20.90 18.86
C VAL A 76 12.75 -22.31 18.86
N THR A 77 11.61 -22.52 18.19
CA THR A 77 10.99 -23.85 18.04
C THR A 77 11.89 -24.79 17.24
N GLN A 78 12.49 -24.30 16.15
CA GLN A 78 13.44 -25.05 15.33
C GLN A 78 14.66 -25.49 16.16
N MET A 79 15.25 -24.59 16.96
CA MET A 79 16.35 -24.91 17.87
C MET A 79 15.96 -26.00 18.87
N LYS A 80 14.81 -25.85 19.54
CA LYS A 80 14.29 -26.84 20.49
C LYS A 80 14.04 -28.21 19.85
N LEU A 81 13.52 -28.25 18.63
CA LEU A 81 13.30 -29.50 17.90
C LEU A 81 14.64 -30.18 17.57
N LYS A 82 15.64 -29.43 17.10
CA LYS A 82 16.97 -29.96 16.81
C LYS A 82 17.67 -30.46 18.08
N GLU A 83 17.53 -29.75 19.19
CA GLU A 83 18.01 -30.20 20.51
C GLU A 83 17.29 -31.49 20.96
N ALA A 84 15.97 -31.55 20.82
CA ALA A 84 15.19 -32.74 21.15
C ALA A 84 15.62 -33.96 20.31
N ALA A 85 15.85 -33.78 19.00
CA ALA A 85 16.34 -34.83 18.11
C ALA A 85 17.70 -35.38 18.58
N ASN A 86 18.63 -34.49 18.94
CA ASN A 86 19.93 -34.91 19.48
C ASN A 86 19.78 -35.66 20.81
N ASN A 87 18.93 -35.15 21.71
CA ASN A 87 18.66 -35.78 23.01
C ASN A 87 18.06 -37.18 22.86
N PHE A 88 17.08 -37.36 21.96
CA PHE A 88 16.51 -38.68 21.71
C PHE A 88 17.54 -39.67 21.19
N ARG A 89 18.44 -39.23 20.30
CA ARG A 89 19.51 -40.08 19.77
C ARG A 89 20.50 -40.50 20.86
N VAL A 90 20.90 -39.58 21.73
CA VAL A 90 21.82 -39.89 22.85
C VAL A 90 21.17 -40.82 23.87
N GLN A 91 19.91 -40.55 24.22
CA GLN A 91 19.26 -41.21 25.35
C GLN A 91 18.62 -42.56 25.01
N TYR A 92 18.12 -42.74 23.77
CA TYR A 92 17.30 -43.89 23.41
C TYR A 92 17.83 -44.74 22.25
N SER A 93 18.94 -44.38 21.60
CA SER A 93 19.52 -45.18 20.50
C SER A 93 19.86 -46.62 20.88
N HIS A 94 20.28 -46.84 22.13
CA HIS A 94 20.59 -48.19 22.65
C HIS A 94 19.36 -48.97 23.14
N GLU A 95 18.24 -48.28 23.43
CA GLU A 95 17.02 -48.88 23.96
C GLU A 95 15.75 -48.26 23.35
N PRO A 96 15.57 -48.34 22.01
CA PRO A 96 14.50 -47.65 21.28
C PRO A 96 13.08 -48.06 21.70
N HIS A 97 12.91 -49.30 22.15
CA HIS A 97 11.66 -49.83 22.69
C HIS A 97 11.16 -49.07 23.91
N LYS A 98 12.06 -48.53 24.75
CA LYS A 98 11.67 -47.75 25.92
C LYS A 98 10.99 -46.45 25.52
N LEU A 99 11.48 -45.77 24.48
CA LEU A 99 10.86 -44.55 23.96
C LEU A 99 9.52 -44.85 23.29
N TYR A 100 9.46 -45.92 22.50
CA TYR A 100 8.23 -46.37 21.87
C TYR A 100 7.12 -46.70 22.90
N ALA A 101 7.46 -47.49 23.93
CA ALA A 101 6.55 -47.82 25.02
C ALA A 101 6.14 -46.59 25.83
N TYR A 102 7.07 -45.67 26.08
CA TYR A 102 6.79 -44.41 26.77
C TYR A 102 5.77 -43.56 26.00
N LEU A 103 5.98 -43.35 24.69
CA LEU A 103 5.03 -42.60 23.86
C LEU A 103 3.67 -43.27 23.75
N ARG A 104 3.63 -44.60 23.65
CA ARG A 104 2.38 -45.36 23.69
C ARG A 104 1.62 -45.14 24.99
N ARG A 105 2.32 -45.08 26.12
CA ARG A 105 1.72 -44.73 27.41
C ARG A 105 1.24 -43.27 27.44
N CYS A 106 2.02 -42.32 26.93
CA CYS A 106 1.63 -40.91 26.88
C CYS A 106 0.34 -40.71 26.09
N LEU A 107 0.25 -41.27 24.89
CA LEU A 107 -0.96 -41.12 24.07
C LEU A 107 -2.17 -41.87 24.67
N ALA A 108 -1.96 -43.00 25.38
CA ALA A 108 -3.03 -43.68 26.09
C ALA A 108 -3.59 -42.82 27.25
N LEU A 109 -2.71 -42.17 28.02
CA LEU A 109 -3.08 -41.22 29.08
C LEU A 109 -3.78 -39.98 28.49
N GLU A 110 -3.30 -39.47 27.35
CA GLU A 110 -3.91 -38.34 26.66
C GLU A 110 -5.34 -38.69 26.21
N MET A 111 -5.52 -39.91 25.69
CA MET A 111 -6.85 -40.42 25.33
C MET A 111 -7.77 -40.58 26.53
N GLU A 112 -7.26 -41.01 27.69
CA GLU A 112 -8.03 -41.10 28.94
C GLU A 112 -8.49 -39.71 29.41
N VAL A 113 -7.60 -38.70 29.38
CA VAL A 113 -7.95 -37.31 29.72
C VAL A 113 -9.03 -36.77 28.78
N ILE A 114 -8.90 -37.04 27.48
CA ILE A 114 -9.89 -36.64 26.46
C ILE A 114 -11.24 -37.33 26.72
N GLN A 115 -11.23 -38.63 26.98
CA GLN A 115 -12.47 -39.39 27.24
C GLN A 115 -13.16 -38.90 28.51
N ASN A 116 -12.40 -38.65 29.58
CA ASN A 116 -12.93 -38.12 30.84
C ASN A 116 -13.52 -36.72 30.69
N ALA A 117 -12.96 -35.89 29.81
CA ALA A 117 -13.45 -34.53 29.59
C ALA A 117 -14.57 -34.42 28.54
N MET A 118 -14.63 -35.33 27.55
CA MET A 118 -15.56 -35.23 26.41
C MET A 118 -16.61 -36.35 26.30
N GLY A 119 -16.53 -37.41 27.12
CA GLY A 119 -17.55 -38.46 27.22
C GLY A 119 -17.74 -39.34 25.97
N THR A 120 -16.81 -39.34 25.00
CA THR A 120 -16.91 -40.13 23.76
C THR A 120 -15.65 -40.97 23.49
N PRO A 121 -15.77 -42.27 23.13
CA PRO A 121 -14.63 -43.11 22.79
C PRO A 121 -14.04 -42.74 21.42
N TYR A 122 -12.70 -42.76 21.31
CA TYR A 122 -11.94 -42.49 20.08
C TYR A 122 -11.41 -43.79 19.47
N VAL A 123 -11.52 -43.94 18.14
CA VAL A 123 -10.97 -45.07 17.37
C VAL A 123 -10.14 -44.49 16.21
N ALA A 124 -8.86 -44.82 16.12
CA ALA A 124 -7.95 -44.35 15.07
C ALA A 124 -8.09 -45.18 13.76
N GLN A 125 -8.10 -44.53 12.59
CA GLN A 125 -8.05 -45.19 11.27
C GLN A 125 -6.72 -44.87 10.55
N PRO A 126 -5.79 -45.83 10.33
CA PRO A 126 -4.37 -45.51 10.07
C PRO A 126 -3.95 -45.22 8.62
N HIS A 127 -4.70 -45.64 7.60
CA HIS A 127 -4.17 -45.71 6.22
C HIS A 127 -4.54 -44.52 5.33
N THR A 128 -5.70 -43.92 5.55
CA THR A 128 -6.17 -42.75 4.81
C THR A 128 -5.53 -41.46 5.34
N GLU A 129 -5.32 -41.32 6.66
CA GLU A 129 -4.82 -40.07 7.26
C GLU A 129 -3.38 -39.69 6.84
N ARG A 130 -2.51 -40.63 6.48
CA ARG A 130 -1.13 -40.34 6.01
C ARG A 130 -1.10 -39.69 4.63
N LYS A 131 -1.75 -40.28 3.63
CA LYS A 131 -1.81 -39.73 2.26
C LYS A 131 -2.54 -38.38 2.24
N TYR A 132 -3.58 -38.20 3.06
CA TYR A 132 -4.25 -36.90 3.21
C TYR A 132 -3.38 -35.85 3.89
N SER A 133 -2.57 -36.22 4.87
CA SER A 133 -1.61 -35.31 5.50
C SER A 133 -0.55 -34.84 4.50
N GLU A 134 -0.03 -35.73 3.67
CA GLU A 134 0.94 -35.40 2.61
C GLU A 134 0.31 -34.47 1.55
N LEU A 135 -0.93 -34.73 1.13
CA LEU A 135 -1.68 -33.90 0.19
C LEU A 135 -2.02 -32.50 0.73
N ILE A 136 -2.49 -32.42 1.98
CA ILE A 136 -2.78 -31.15 2.66
C ILE A 136 -1.49 -30.33 2.82
N THR A 137 -0.39 -30.98 3.18
CA THR A 137 0.93 -30.34 3.29
C THR A 137 1.41 -29.84 1.92
N GLY A 138 1.22 -30.62 0.85
CA GLY A 138 1.52 -30.21 -0.52
C GLY A 138 0.71 -28.98 -0.97
N LEU A 139 -0.60 -28.94 -0.69
CA LEU A 139 -1.44 -27.78 -1.01
C LEU A 139 -1.12 -26.55 -0.15
N GLN A 140 -0.80 -26.73 1.13
CA GLN A 140 -0.34 -25.63 1.98
C GLN A 140 0.98 -25.05 1.47
N ASN A 141 1.90 -25.90 1.02
CA ASN A 141 3.17 -25.49 0.43
C ASN A 141 2.95 -24.70 -0.87
N VAL A 142 2.09 -25.19 -1.77
CA VAL A 142 1.70 -24.44 -2.97
C VAL A 142 1.04 -23.10 -2.61
N ARG A 143 0.13 -23.07 -1.64
CA ARG A 143 -0.53 -21.84 -1.18
C ARG A 143 0.48 -20.81 -0.65
N GLN A 144 1.46 -21.27 0.13
CA GLN A 144 2.55 -20.43 0.62
C GLN A 144 3.39 -19.89 -0.54
N LYS A 145 3.79 -20.74 -1.49
CA LYS A 145 4.54 -20.32 -2.68
C LYS A 145 3.75 -19.33 -3.55
N VAL A 146 2.43 -19.49 -3.67
CA VAL A 146 1.57 -18.54 -4.40
C VAL A 146 1.45 -17.20 -3.65
N SER A 147 1.39 -17.22 -2.32
CA SER A 147 1.43 -16.01 -1.49
C SER A 147 2.74 -15.25 -1.65
N MET A 148 3.87 -15.96 -1.64
CA MET A 148 5.22 -15.41 -1.90
C MET A 148 5.33 -14.83 -3.31
N VAL A 149 4.85 -15.54 -4.34
CA VAL A 149 4.73 -15.00 -5.70
C VAL A 149 3.87 -13.73 -5.73
N GLY A 150 2.82 -13.65 -4.90
CA GLY A 150 2.02 -12.44 -4.72
C GLY A 150 2.79 -11.27 -4.11
N GLU A 151 3.72 -11.53 -3.18
CA GLU A 151 4.65 -10.54 -2.62
C GLU A 151 5.70 -10.10 -3.63
N GLU A 152 6.25 -11.03 -4.39
CA GLU A 152 7.21 -10.75 -5.46
C GLU A 152 6.57 -9.93 -6.60
N ILE A 153 5.30 -10.18 -6.95
CA ILE A 153 4.55 -9.33 -7.89
C ILE A 153 4.46 -7.90 -7.36
N ARG A 154 4.17 -7.71 -6.05
CA ARG A 154 4.11 -6.38 -5.44
C ARG A 154 5.48 -5.68 -5.50
N SER A 155 6.55 -6.42 -5.21
CA SER A 155 7.92 -5.90 -5.32
C SER A 155 8.30 -5.56 -6.77
N LEU A 156 7.93 -6.41 -7.74
CA LEU A 156 8.16 -6.18 -9.15
C LEU A 156 7.38 -4.97 -9.67
N GLN A 157 6.13 -4.79 -9.22
CA GLN A 157 5.33 -3.61 -9.53
C GLN A 157 6.00 -2.34 -9.01
N ALA A 158 6.50 -2.35 -7.76
CA ALA A 158 7.28 -1.24 -7.22
C ALA A 158 8.57 -0.97 -8.03
N ASN A 159 9.27 -2.02 -8.50
CA ASN A 159 10.46 -1.88 -9.35
C ASN A 159 10.12 -1.32 -10.75
N ILE A 160 9.01 -1.73 -11.35
CA ILE A 160 8.52 -1.19 -12.64
C ILE A 160 8.13 0.28 -12.49
N GLU A 161 7.47 0.65 -11.39
CA GLU A 161 7.18 2.04 -11.06
C GLU A 161 8.48 2.84 -10.89
N SER A 162 9.47 2.30 -10.17
CA SER A 162 10.80 2.89 -10.02
C SER A 162 11.52 3.09 -11.37
N PHE A 163 11.46 2.11 -12.27
CA PHE A 163 12.02 2.21 -13.62
C PHE A 163 11.35 3.30 -14.44
N SER A 164 10.01 3.36 -14.41
CA SER A 164 9.24 4.39 -15.12
C SER A 164 9.64 5.80 -14.66
N LEU A 165 9.87 5.97 -13.35
CA LEU A 165 10.35 7.22 -12.77
C LEU A 165 11.77 7.58 -13.24
N GLN A 166 12.73 6.66 -13.13
CA GLN A 166 14.13 6.90 -13.55
C GLN A 166 14.26 7.10 -15.07
N TYR A 167 13.45 6.40 -15.87
CA TYR A 167 13.48 6.49 -17.33
C TYR A 167 12.98 7.85 -17.81
N HIS A 168 11.92 8.35 -17.17
CA HIS A 168 11.39 9.68 -17.43
C HIS A 168 12.43 10.76 -17.09
N GLU A 169 13.19 10.58 -16.01
CA GLU A 169 14.28 11.49 -15.63
C GLU A 169 15.45 11.45 -16.64
N CYS A 170 15.79 10.28 -17.19
CA CYS A 170 16.80 10.16 -18.24
C CYS A 170 16.35 10.86 -19.54
N LEU A 171 15.08 10.70 -19.94
CA LEU A 171 14.51 11.40 -21.10
C LEU A 171 14.54 12.92 -20.92
N LYS A 172 14.28 13.40 -19.70
CA LYS A 172 14.36 14.82 -19.35
C LYS A 172 15.79 15.35 -19.57
N ASN A 173 16.81 14.62 -19.11
CA ASN A 173 18.22 15.01 -19.28
C ASN A 173 18.65 15.00 -20.76
N LYS A 174 18.20 14.02 -21.55
CA LYS A 174 18.41 14.00 -23.01
C LYS A 174 17.76 15.18 -23.72
N GLY A 175 16.53 15.54 -23.31
CA GLY A 175 15.86 16.76 -23.78
C GLY A 175 16.66 18.02 -23.46
N HIS A 176 17.30 18.06 -22.28
CA HIS A 176 18.16 19.16 -21.85
C HIS A 176 19.42 19.29 -22.72
N ILE A 177 20.09 18.17 -23.06
CA ILE A 177 21.21 18.18 -24.02
C ILE A 177 20.77 18.71 -25.39
N ASN A 178 19.64 18.24 -25.92
CA ASN A 178 19.15 18.69 -27.23
C ASN A 178 18.88 20.19 -27.26
N TYR A 179 18.31 20.73 -26.17
CA TYR A 179 18.13 22.16 -26.00
C TYR A 179 19.47 22.91 -25.90
N LEU A 180 20.43 22.36 -25.15
CA LEU A 180 21.82 22.81 -25.06
C LEU A 180 22.62 22.60 -26.34
N GLN A 181 22.08 22.05 -27.42
CA GLN A 181 22.70 22.02 -28.74
C GLN A 181 22.09 23.06 -29.70
N GLN A 182 20.88 23.54 -29.42
CA GLN A 182 20.12 24.46 -30.27
C GLN A 182 20.22 25.93 -29.84
N SER A 183 20.66 26.22 -28.62
CA SER A 183 20.89 27.58 -28.10
C SER A 183 22.27 28.13 -28.58
N GLY A 184 22.52 29.44 -28.56
CA GLY A 184 23.61 30.18 -29.27
C GLY A 184 25.09 29.74 -29.14
N PRO A 185 26.09 30.66 -29.07
CA PRO A 185 27.51 30.28 -29.21
C PRO A 185 28.03 29.38 -28.06
N ILE A 186 28.91 28.42 -28.38
CA ILE A 186 29.46 27.43 -27.43
C ILE A 186 30.45 28.09 -26.47
N THR A 187 30.06 28.22 -25.20
CA THR A 187 30.93 28.66 -24.08
C THR A 187 31.58 27.45 -23.39
N ALA A 188 32.68 27.68 -22.65
CA ALA A 188 33.41 26.62 -21.93
C ALA A 188 32.54 25.94 -20.85
N GLU A 189 31.78 26.71 -20.08
CA GLU A 189 30.86 26.21 -19.05
C GLU A 189 29.71 25.38 -19.64
N ARG A 190 29.18 25.77 -20.79
CA ARG A 190 28.16 24.98 -21.50
C ARG A 190 28.73 23.63 -21.94
N ARG A 191 30.00 23.62 -22.35
CA ARG A 191 30.72 22.41 -22.74
C ARG A 191 30.95 21.48 -21.53
N GLU A 192 31.24 22.04 -20.35
CA GLU A 192 31.34 21.28 -19.09
C GLU A 192 29.99 20.76 -18.58
N LEU A 193 28.93 21.57 -18.64
CA LEU A 193 27.58 21.16 -18.24
C LEU A 193 27.01 20.10 -19.17
N GLU A 194 27.23 20.24 -20.48
CA GLU A 194 26.91 19.20 -21.45
C GLU A 194 27.71 17.92 -21.15
N ALA A 195 29.00 18.03 -20.83
CA ALA A 195 29.82 16.88 -20.43
C ALA A 195 29.30 16.21 -19.14
N HIS A 196 28.87 17.00 -18.14
CA HIS A 196 28.33 16.50 -16.88
C HIS A 196 26.97 15.80 -17.08
N LEU A 197 26.07 16.41 -17.85
CA LEU A 197 24.78 15.81 -18.21
C LEU A 197 24.97 14.55 -19.06
N ARG A 198 25.97 14.52 -19.93
CA ARG A 198 26.35 13.31 -20.68
C ARG A 198 26.77 12.18 -19.74
N VAL A 199 27.64 12.47 -18.76
CA VAL A 199 28.06 11.49 -17.75
C VAL A 199 26.89 11.03 -16.88
N GLN A 200 25.99 11.95 -16.51
CA GLN A 200 24.81 11.64 -15.71
C GLN A 200 23.78 10.82 -16.49
N ILE A 201 23.56 11.12 -17.77
CA ILE A 201 22.74 10.29 -18.68
C ILE A 201 23.39 8.92 -18.83
N GLU A 202 24.71 8.83 -19.04
CA GLU A 202 25.40 7.54 -19.10
C GLU A 202 25.27 6.74 -17.79
N ASP A 203 25.31 7.39 -16.63
CA ASP A 203 25.13 6.73 -15.34
C ASP A 203 23.66 6.30 -15.11
N MET A 204 22.71 7.14 -15.48
CA MET A 204 21.28 6.83 -15.43
C MET A 204 20.89 5.76 -16.44
N GLU A 205 21.42 5.79 -17.65
CA GLU A 205 21.25 4.73 -18.64
C GLU A 205 21.88 3.43 -18.15
N ARG A 206 23.05 3.47 -17.50
CA ARG A 206 23.62 2.29 -16.83
C ARG A 206 22.70 1.76 -15.73
N LYS A 207 22.16 2.63 -14.86
CA LYS A 207 21.22 2.24 -13.80
C LYS A 207 19.89 1.73 -14.34
N LEU A 208 19.36 2.36 -15.39
CA LEU A 208 18.16 1.94 -16.09
C LEU A 208 18.36 0.60 -16.77
N ASN A 209 19.49 0.40 -17.43
CA ASN A 209 19.85 -0.89 -18.03
C ASN A 209 20.01 -1.96 -16.96
N ALA A 210 20.61 -1.64 -15.80
CA ALA A 210 20.70 -2.55 -14.66
C ALA A 210 19.32 -2.86 -14.06
N LEU A 211 18.44 -1.87 -13.95
CA LEU A 211 17.08 -2.03 -13.42
C LEU A 211 16.18 -2.77 -14.41
N VAL A 212 16.35 -2.57 -15.71
CA VAL A 212 15.70 -3.36 -16.78
C VAL A 212 16.19 -4.79 -16.72
N ALA A 213 17.50 -5.01 -16.58
CA ALA A 213 18.05 -6.35 -16.42
C ALA A 213 17.49 -7.02 -15.16
N GLN A 214 17.40 -6.29 -14.04
CA GLN A 214 16.81 -6.77 -12.79
C GLN A 214 15.31 -7.05 -12.92
N ILE A 215 14.53 -6.17 -13.55
CA ILE A 215 13.09 -6.36 -13.80
C ILE A 215 12.87 -7.56 -14.70
N ASN A 216 13.64 -7.68 -15.79
CA ASN A 216 13.55 -8.80 -16.72
C ASN A 216 13.95 -10.11 -16.05
N GLN A 217 15.01 -10.09 -15.22
CA GLN A 217 15.44 -11.24 -14.44
C GLN A 217 14.38 -11.64 -13.41
N SER A 218 13.87 -10.68 -12.63
CA SER A 218 12.78 -10.92 -11.68
C SER A 218 11.49 -11.37 -12.37
N GLN A 219 11.20 -10.89 -13.58
CA GLN A 219 10.08 -11.37 -14.40
C GLN A 219 10.30 -12.81 -14.87
N MET A 220 11.49 -13.15 -15.36
CA MET A 220 11.83 -14.52 -15.76
C MET A 220 11.75 -15.47 -14.57
N GLU A 221 12.37 -15.11 -13.45
CA GLU A 221 12.32 -15.88 -12.22
C GLU A 221 10.89 -16.02 -11.69
N LEU A 222 10.09 -14.97 -11.75
CA LEU A 222 8.67 -15.01 -11.36
C LEU A 222 7.88 -15.94 -12.28
N VAL A 223 8.13 -15.87 -13.59
CA VAL A 223 7.50 -16.76 -14.58
C VAL A 223 7.92 -18.20 -14.34
N ASP A 224 9.18 -18.47 -14.02
CA ASP A 224 9.67 -19.82 -13.74
C ASP A 224 9.13 -20.34 -12.40
N ARG A 225 9.08 -19.51 -11.35
CA ARG A 225 8.39 -19.85 -10.08
C ARG A 225 6.90 -20.08 -10.28
N MET A 226 6.24 -19.31 -11.16
CA MET A 226 4.85 -19.55 -11.54
C MET A 226 4.69 -20.86 -12.33
N LYS A 227 5.59 -21.18 -13.26
CA LYS A 227 5.59 -22.46 -13.98
C LYS A 227 5.81 -23.63 -13.04
N ASP A 228 6.73 -23.51 -12.09
CA ASP A 228 6.99 -24.53 -11.06
C ASP A 228 5.78 -24.69 -10.14
N ASN A 229 5.13 -23.61 -9.73
CA ASN A 229 3.90 -23.67 -8.96
C ASN A 229 2.76 -24.33 -9.75
N ILE A 230 2.65 -24.03 -11.05
CA ILE A 230 1.69 -24.68 -11.95
C ILE A 230 2.04 -26.17 -12.13
N ALA A 231 3.32 -26.53 -12.23
CA ALA A 231 3.77 -27.91 -12.35
C ALA A 231 3.51 -28.70 -11.06
N ASN A 232 3.81 -28.12 -9.89
CA ASN A 232 3.51 -28.69 -8.58
C ASN A 232 2.00 -28.86 -8.37
N LEU A 233 1.19 -27.87 -8.79
CA LEU A 233 -0.26 -27.98 -8.82
C LEU A 233 -0.74 -29.10 -9.73
N ARG A 234 -0.16 -29.23 -10.93
CA ARG A 234 -0.48 -30.33 -11.86
C ARG A 234 -0.10 -31.70 -11.32
N GLN A 235 1.02 -31.79 -10.61
CA GLN A 235 1.47 -33.03 -9.97
C GLN A 235 0.54 -33.43 -8.82
N LEU A 236 0.21 -32.50 -7.92
CA LEU A 236 -0.80 -32.71 -6.88
C LEU A 236 -2.16 -33.06 -7.48
N GLN A 237 -2.53 -32.38 -8.57
CA GLN A 237 -3.76 -32.66 -9.30
C GLN A 237 -3.76 -34.08 -9.88
N SER A 238 -2.68 -34.56 -10.51
CA SER A 238 -2.57 -35.93 -11.01
C SER A 238 -2.60 -36.96 -9.87
N GLN A 239 -1.90 -36.71 -8.75
CA GLN A 239 -1.96 -37.58 -7.57
C GLN A 239 -3.38 -37.68 -6.98
N VAL A 240 -4.13 -36.57 -7.01
CA VAL A 240 -5.54 -36.51 -6.57
C VAL A 240 -6.50 -37.15 -7.58
N LEU A 241 -6.25 -36.99 -8.89
CA LEU A 241 -7.13 -37.49 -9.94
C LEU A 241 -6.90 -38.98 -10.28
N ASP A 242 -5.67 -39.49 -10.16
CA ASP A 242 -5.30 -40.82 -10.64
C ASP A 242 -5.39 -41.92 -9.55
N GLU A 243 -5.20 -41.62 -8.26
CA GLU A 243 -5.33 -42.61 -7.16
C GLU A 243 -6.57 -42.44 -6.27
N GLU A 244 -7.08 -41.21 -6.10
CA GLU A 244 -8.03 -40.87 -5.03
C GLU A 244 -9.48 -40.65 -5.51
N LEU A 245 -9.71 -40.49 -6.82
CA LEU A 245 -11.07 -40.42 -7.40
C LEU A 245 -11.87 -41.73 -7.23
N ILE A 246 -11.20 -42.84 -6.89
CA ILE A 246 -11.84 -44.15 -6.68
C ILE A 246 -12.36 -44.30 -5.23
N ASN A 247 -11.80 -43.60 -4.23
CA ASN A 247 -12.15 -43.80 -2.81
C ASN A 247 -12.49 -42.46 -2.12
N GLN A 248 -13.78 -42.12 -2.10
CA GLN A 248 -14.34 -40.79 -1.81
C GLN A 248 -14.14 -40.24 -0.37
N SER A 249 -13.69 -38.98 -0.25
CA SER A 249 -14.25 -37.88 0.59
C SER A 249 -13.32 -36.65 0.76
N PRO A 250 -11.98 -36.75 0.71
CA PRO A 250 -11.12 -35.57 0.95
C PRO A 250 -10.61 -34.90 -0.33
N VAL A 251 -10.69 -35.54 -1.50
CA VAL A 251 -10.47 -34.88 -2.80
C VAL A 251 -11.41 -33.69 -3.00
N THR A 252 -12.66 -33.82 -2.58
CA THR A 252 -13.66 -32.74 -2.69
C THR A 252 -13.34 -31.57 -1.78
N SER A 253 -12.73 -31.80 -0.61
CA SER A 253 -12.31 -30.72 0.30
C SER A 253 -11.07 -29.98 -0.20
N LEU A 254 -10.11 -30.69 -0.80
CA LEU A 254 -8.93 -30.10 -1.44
C LEU A 254 -9.31 -29.30 -2.69
N LEU A 255 -10.19 -29.86 -3.53
CA LEU A 255 -10.74 -29.17 -4.68
C LEU A 255 -11.53 -27.93 -4.25
N SER A 256 -12.35 -28.03 -3.20
CA SER A 256 -13.05 -26.88 -2.61
C SER A 256 -12.08 -25.79 -2.18
N THR A 257 -11.03 -26.14 -1.44
CA THR A 257 -10.00 -25.20 -0.98
C THR A 257 -9.28 -24.54 -2.15
N LEU A 258 -8.95 -25.29 -3.20
CA LEU A 258 -8.29 -24.78 -4.40
C LEU A 258 -9.21 -23.80 -5.14
N VAL A 259 -10.47 -24.17 -5.35
CA VAL A 259 -11.46 -23.35 -6.05
C VAL A 259 -11.75 -22.05 -5.30
N THR A 260 -11.91 -22.10 -3.98
CA THR A 260 -12.14 -20.90 -3.16
C THR A 260 -10.90 -20.00 -3.12
N SER A 261 -9.69 -20.57 -3.02
CA SER A 261 -8.44 -19.79 -2.95
C SER A 261 -8.04 -19.13 -4.27
N THR A 262 -8.61 -19.56 -5.39
CA THR A 262 -8.26 -19.09 -6.74
C THR A 262 -9.23 -18.05 -7.29
N PHE A 263 -10.23 -17.67 -6.50
CA PHE A 263 -11.11 -16.55 -6.77
C PHE A 263 -10.51 -15.25 -6.20
N VAL A 264 -9.91 -14.45 -7.07
CA VAL A 264 -9.03 -13.33 -6.69
C VAL A 264 -9.44 -12.01 -7.34
N ILE A 265 -9.13 -10.90 -6.68
CA ILE A 265 -9.34 -9.55 -7.22
C ILE A 265 -8.09 -9.16 -8.03
N GLU A 266 -8.25 -9.06 -9.34
CA GLU A 266 -7.20 -8.67 -10.29
C GLU A 266 -7.03 -7.14 -10.34
N LYS A 267 -8.15 -6.40 -10.30
CA LYS A 267 -8.15 -4.93 -10.21
C LYS A 267 -8.95 -4.48 -9.00
N GLN A 268 -8.25 -3.93 -8.00
CA GLN A 268 -8.86 -3.44 -6.77
C GLN A 268 -9.81 -2.26 -7.03
N PRO A 269 -10.90 -2.11 -6.25
CA PRO A 269 -11.67 -0.88 -6.21
C PRO A 269 -10.83 0.26 -5.60
N PRO A 270 -11.21 1.54 -5.81
CA PRO A 270 -10.59 2.65 -5.11
C PRO A 270 -10.68 2.45 -3.60
N GLN A 271 -9.59 2.66 -2.85
CA GLN A 271 -9.60 2.51 -1.40
C GLN A 271 -10.18 3.73 -0.66
N VAL A 272 -10.26 4.89 -1.32
CA VAL A 272 -11.05 6.02 -0.84
C VAL A 272 -12.19 6.25 -1.84
N MET A 273 -13.40 5.87 -1.44
CA MET A 273 -14.57 5.89 -2.32
C MET A 273 -15.49 7.04 -1.99
N LYS A 274 -15.78 7.89 -2.97
CA LYS A 274 -16.82 8.91 -2.83
C LYS A 274 -18.19 8.36 -3.21
N THR A 275 -19.19 8.57 -2.37
CA THR A 275 -20.57 8.23 -2.69
C THR A 275 -21.02 8.91 -3.99
N ASN A 276 -21.93 8.25 -4.72
CA ASN A 276 -22.43 8.69 -6.02
C ASN A 276 -21.34 8.88 -7.10
N THR A 277 -20.15 8.32 -6.91
CA THR A 277 -19.10 8.30 -7.94
C THR A 277 -18.97 6.90 -8.52
N ARG A 278 -18.79 6.80 -9.84
CA ARG A 278 -18.59 5.52 -10.51
C ARG A 278 -17.19 4.98 -10.21
N PHE A 279 -17.08 3.68 -10.05
CA PHE A 279 -15.82 2.99 -9.82
C PHE A 279 -15.78 1.64 -10.54
N THR A 280 -14.58 1.07 -10.64
CA THR A 280 -14.32 -0.19 -11.33
C THR A 280 -13.60 -1.18 -10.45
N ALA A 281 -13.86 -2.47 -10.64
CA ALA A 281 -13.07 -3.56 -10.07
C ALA A 281 -13.08 -4.76 -11.03
N THR A 282 -12.14 -5.68 -10.92
CA THR A 282 -12.09 -6.89 -11.75
C THR A 282 -11.73 -8.09 -10.90
N VAL A 283 -12.50 -9.16 -11.05
CA VAL A 283 -12.33 -10.42 -10.32
C VAL A 283 -12.09 -11.54 -11.31
N ARG A 284 -11.24 -12.49 -10.92
CA ARG A 284 -10.79 -13.57 -11.77
C ARG A 284 -10.83 -14.90 -11.02
N LEU A 285 -11.24 -15.96 -11.70
CA LEU A 285 -11.14 -17.33 -11.21
C LEU A 285 -9.99 -18.03 -11.94
N LEU A 286 -8.87 -18.25 -11.26
CA LEU A 286 -7.63 -18.74 -11.90
C LEU A 286 -7.79 -20.16 -12.46
N VAL A 287 -8.63 -21.00 -11.83
CA VAL A 287 -8.88 -22.39 -12.25
C VAL A 287 -10.10 -22.54 -13.17
N GLY A 288 -10.86 -21.47 -13.41
CA GLY A 288 -12.16 -21.53 -14.07
C GLY A 288 -12.10 -22.07 -15.51
N GLY A 289 -11.01 -21.80 -16.22
CA GLY A 289 -10.76 -22.36 -17.55
C GLY A 289 -10.55 -23.88 -17.54
N GLN A 290 -9.85 -24.41 -16.53
CA GLN A 290 -9.53 -25.85 -16.42
C GLN A 290 -10.72 -26.69 -15.94
N LEU A 291 -11.56 -26.10 -15.09
CA LEU A 291 -12.77 -26.75 -14.58
C LEU A 291 -13.97 -26.62 -15.53
N ASN A 292 -13.77 -26.09 -16.74
CA ASN A 292 -14.82 -25.82 -17.72
C ASN A 292 -15.99 -24.98 -17.17
N VAL A 293 -15.74 -24.17 -16.14
CA VAL A 293 -16.76 -23.32 -15.48
C VAL A 293 -17.32 -22.29 -16.46
N HIS A 294 -16.55 -21.93 -17.48
CA HIS A 294 -16.99 -21.06 -18.57
C HIS A 294 -18.14 -21.61 -19.42
N MET A 295 -18.43 -22.93 -19.37
CA MET A 295 -19.58 -23.51 -20.07
C MET A 295 -20.92 -23.07 -19.45
N THR A 296 -20.92 -22.76 -18.16
CA THR A 296 -22.03 -22.17 -17.42
C THR A 296 -21.49 -20.99 -16.59
N PRO A 297 -21.20 -19.85 -17.23
CA PRO A 297 -20.42 -18.79 -16.60
C PRO A 297 -21.11 -18.27 -15.31
N PRO A 298 -20.38 -18.26 -14.18
CA PRO A 298 -20.95 -17.84 -12.90
C PRO A 298 -21.34 -16.38 -12.91
N ARG A 299 -22.41 -16.06 -12.16
CA ARG A 299 -22.70 -14.66 -11.80
C ARG A 299 -21.94 -14.30 -10.52
N VAL A 300 -21.21 -13.20 -10.57
CA VAL A 300 -20.56 -12.60 -9.41
C VAL A 300 -21.43 -11.46 -8.90
N THR A 301 -21.64 -11.42 -7.58
CA THR A 301 -22.29 -10.29 -6.91
C THR A 301 -21.31 -9.62 -5.96
N VAL A 302 -21.49 -8.32 -5.77
CA VAL A 302 -20.61 -7.46 -4.97
C VAL A 302 -21.45 -6.76 -3.91
N VAL A 303 -21.00 -6.84 -2.67
CA VAL A 303 -21.64 -6.15 -1.54
C VAL A 303 -20.56 -5.44 -0.72
N ILE A 304 -20.94 -4.36 -0.04
CA ILE A 304 -20.05 -3.67 0.90
C ILE A 304 -20.40 -4.07 2.32
N ILE A 305 -19.38 -4.43 3.09
CA ILE A 305 -19.52 -4.90 4.47
C ILE A 305 -18.52 -4.17 5.37
N SER A 306 -18.79 -4.17 6.68
CA SER A 306 -17.89 -3.58 7.68
C SER A 306 -16.72 -4.48 8.03
N GLU A 307 -15.68 -3.89 8.62
CA GLU A 307 -14.56 -4.63 9.22
C GLU A 307 -15.04 -5.74 10.16
N GLN A 308 -15.98 -5.44 11.06
CA GLN A 308 -16.51 -6.45 12.00
C GLN A 308 -17.19 -7.61 11.27
N GLN A 309 -17.93 -7.32 10.20
CA GLN A 309 -18.59 -8.35 9.40
C GLN A 309 -17.58 -9.19 8.63
N ALA A 310 -16.55 -8.58 8.05
CA ALA A 310 -15.46 -9.29 7.39
C ALA A 310 -14.73 -10.23 8.37
N GLN A 311 -14.48 -9.79 9.61
CA GLN A 311 -13.89 -10.61 10.65
C GLN A 311 -14.80 -11.79 11.07
N LEU A 312 -16.12 -11.59 11.10
CA LEU A 312 -17.08 -12.66 11.38
C LEU A 312 -17.12 -13.70 10.24
N LEU A 313 -17.05 -13.26 8.98
CA LEU A 313 -17.03 -14.15 7.81
C LEU A 313 -15.86 -15.13 7.84
N LEU A 314 -14.67 -14.66 8.22
CA LEU A 314 -13.49 -15.51 8.37
C LEU A 314 -13.59 -16.50 9.54
N LYS A 315 -14.33 -16.16 10.59
CA LYS A 315 -14.55 -17.07 11.74
C LYS A 315 -15.59 -18.15 11.41
N SER A 316 -16.61 -17.84 10.61
CA SER A 316 -17.65 -18.80 10.21
C SER A 316 -17.16 -19.89 9.27
N ASP A 317 -16.06 -19.68 8.53
CA ASP A 317 -15.46 -20.71 7.66
C ASP A 317 -14.90 -21.92 8.46
N THR A 318 -14.73 -21.75 9.77
CA THR A 318 -14.23 -22.80 10.70
C THR A 318 -15.34 -23.73 11.23
N GLN A 319 -16.62 -23.38 11.05
CA GLN A 319 -17.76 -24.17 11.52
C GLN A 319 -18.72 -24.35 10.35
N GLY A 320 -18.66 -25.52 9.69
CA GLY A 320 -19.42 -25.86 8.48
C GLY A 320 -20.95 -25.72 8.58
N GLY A 321 -21.44 -24.50 8.59
CA GLY A 321 -22.85 -24.16 8.68
C GLY A 321 -23.10 -22.87 7.91
N ARG A 322 -24.20 -22.86 7.15
CA ARG A 322 -24.73 -21.70 6.43
C ARG A 322 -24.81 -20.49 7.38
N GLY A 323 -23.76 -19.67 7.38
CA GLY A 323 -23.75 -18.39 8.10
C GLY A 323 -24.83 -17.49 7.52
N LYS A 324 -25.49 -16.69 8.38
CA LYS A 324 -26.37 -15.61 7.91
C LYS A 324 -25.58 -14.75 6.92
N GLN A 325 -26.14 -14.52 5.74
CA GLN A 325 -25.59 -13.59 4.75
C GLN A 325 -25.24 -12.27 5.45
N PRO A 326 -24.01 -11.74 5.27
CA PRO A 326 -23.59 -10.53 5.93
C PRO A 326 -24.54 -9.38 5.57
N VAL A 327 -24.98 -8.64 6.59
CA VAL A 327 -25.91 -7.53 6.40
C VAL A 327 -25.20 -6.42 5.63
N GLU A 328 -25.68 -6.10 4.43
CA GLU A 328 -25.05 -5.09 3.59
C GLU A 328 -24.97 -3.72 4.30
N CYS A 329 -23.76 -3.16 4.32
CA CYS A 329 -23.49 -1.83 4.84
C CYS A 329 -23.87 -0.73 3.84
N GLY A 330 -24.23 -1.04 2.59
CA GLY A 330 -24.55 -0.01 1.61
C GLY A 330 -25.06 -0.53 0.28
N ASP A 331 -25.70 0.37 -0.46
CA ASP A 331 -26.36 0.06 -1.74
C ASP A 331 -25.40 0.36 -2.89
N ILE A 332 -24.89 -0.69 -3.55
CA ILE A 332 -24.07 -0.57 -4.76
C ILE A 332 -24.94 -0.83 -6.00
N LEU A 333 -24.98 0.12 -6.93
CA LEU A 333 -25.55 -0.11 -8.25
C LEU A 333 -24.58 -0.86 -9.15
N ASN A 334 -25.15 -1.63 -10.10
CA ASN A 334 -24.39 -2.44 -11.06
C ASN A 334 -23.42 -3.41 -10.38
N ASN A 335 -23.83 -3.94 -9.23
CA ASN A 335 -23.05 -4.79 -8.36
C ASN A 335 -23.07 -6.28 -8.75
N SER A 336 -23.59 -6.62 -9.93
CA SER A 336 -23.57 -7.99 -10.43
C SER A 336 -23.09 -8.04 -11.88
N GLY A 337 -22.37 -9.10 -12.21
CA GLY A 337 -21.81 -9.32 -13.55
C GLY A 337 -21.59 -10.81 -13.80
N CYS A 338 -21.69 -11.22 -15.06
CA CYS A 338 -21.37 -12.59 -15.47
C CYS A 338 -19.87 -12.69 -15.75
N MET A 339 -19.24 -13.81 -15.40
CA MET A 339 -17.86 -14.05 -15.82
C MET A 339 -17.78 -14.27 -17.33
N GLU A 340 -16.73 -13.75 -17.93
CA GLU A 340 -16.42 -13.86 -19.35
C GLU A 340 -15.13 -14.67 -19.52
N TYR A 341 -15.14 -15.63 -20.43
CA TYR A 341 -13.98 -16.43 -20.76
C TYR A 341 -13.29 -15.87 -22.00
N GLN A 342 -12.02 -15.51 -21.84
CA GLN A 342 -11.21 -15.00 -22.92
C GLN A 342 -10.41 -16.15 -23.54
N HIS A 343 -10.79 -16.58 -24.75
CA HIS A 343 -10.21 -17.76 -25.42
C HIS A 343 -8.70 -17.64 -25.71
N THR A 344 -8.20 -16.43 -25.97
CA THR A 344 -6.77 -16.20 -26.27
C THR A 344 -5.89 -16.40 -25.05
N SER A 345 -6.30 -15.87 -23.90
CA SER A 345 -5.55 -15.91 -22.64
C SER A 345 -5.94 -17.08 -21.73
N ARG A 346 -7.03 -17.79 -22.08
CA ARG A 346 -7.68 -18.85 -21.27
C ARG A 346 -8.09 -18.36 -19.88
N GLN A 347 -8.48 -17.09 -19.76
CA GLN A 347 -8.80 -16.45 -18.47
C GLN A 347 -10.32 -16.37 -18.29
N LEU A 348 -10.79 -16.69 -17.09
CA LEU A 348 -12.18 -16.48 -16.68
C LEU A 348 -12.24 -15.33 -15.68
N SER A 349 -12.83 -14.20 -16.08
CA SER A 349 -12.87 -12.99 -15.25
C SER A 349 -14.15 -12.18 -15.45
N VAL A 350 -14.47 -11.29 -14.54
CA VAL A 350 -15.57 -10.32 -14.66
C VAL A 350 -15.03 -8.92 -14.38
N SER A 351 -15.27 -7.99 -15.31
CA SER A 351 -14.88 -6.59 -15.16
C SER A 351 -16.08 -5.70 -14.91
N PHE A 352 -16.17 -5.18 -13.68
CA PHE A 352 -17.20 -4.23 -13.29
C PHE A 352 -16.74 -2.82 -13.66
N ARG A 353 -17.36 -2.22 -14.68
CA ARG A 353 -16.92 -0.92 -15.22
C ARG A 353 -17.71 0.29 -14.71
N ASN A 354 -18.90 0.08 -14.14
CA ASN A 354 -19.85 1.13 -13.82
C ASN A 354 -20.51 0.96 -12.44
N MET A 355 -19.81 0.37 -11.46
CA MET A 355 -20.35 0.28 -10.11
C MET A 355 -20.47 1.66 -9.48
N GLN A 356 -21.48 1.87 -8.62
CA GLN A 356 -21.66 3.14 -7.92
C GLN A 356 -22.28 2.93 -6.54
N LEU A 357 -21.62 3.41 -5.48
CA LEU A 357 -22.14 3.35 -4.12
C LEU A 357 -23.11 4.52 -3.88
N ARG A 358 -24.41 4.23 -3.72
CA ARG A 358 -25.44 5.26 -3.51
C ARG A 358 -25.64 5.63 -2.05
N LYS A 359 -25.69 4.63 -1.18
CA LYS A 359 -25.96 4.79 0.25
C LYS A 359 -25.00 3.94 1.06
N ILE A 360 -24.66 4.42 2.24
CA ILE A 360 -23.85 3.69 3.22
C ILE A 360 -24.50 3.86 4.60
N LYS A 361 -24.73 2.73 5.28
CA LYS A 361 -25.07 2.63 6.70
C LYS A 361 -23.76 2.65 7.47
N ARG A 362 -23.69 3.56 8.43
CA ARG A 362 -22.49 3.79 9.25
C ARG A 362 -22.74 3.28 10.65
N ALA A 363 -21.71 2.74 11.29
CA ALA A 363 -21.79 2.41 12.71
C ALA A 363 -22.11 3.67 13.54
N GLU A 364 -22.85 3.49 14.64
CA GLU A 364 -23.05 4.58 15.59
C GLU A 364 -21.71 5.01 16.19
N LYS A 365 -21.42 6.32 16.15
CA LYS A 365 -20.17 6.86 16.67
C LYS A 365 -20.05 6.58 18.17
N LYS A 366 -18.93 5.99 18.59
CA LYS A 366 -18.54 5.90 20.00
C LYS A 366 -17.37 6.84 20.27
N GLY A 367 -17.53 7.76 21.21
CA GLY A 367 -16.44 8.66 21.66
C GLY A 367 -15.88 9.57 20.56
N THR A 368 -14.55 9.57 20.39
CA THR A 368 -13.78 10.45 19.50
C THR A 368 -13.54 9.88 18.09
N GLU A 369 -14.15 8.74 17.76
CA GLU A 369 -13.95 8.05 16.48
C GLU A 369 -14.51 8.88 15.30
N SER A 370 -13.67 9.06 14.27
CA SER A 370 -14.09 9.70 13.03
C SER A 370 -14.72 8.66 12.12
N VAL A 371 -15.71 9.07 11.32
CA VAL A 371 -16.25 8.18 10.28
C VAL A 371 -15.19 7.79 9.24
N MET A 372 -14.11 8.58 9.15
CA MET A 372 -12.99 8.29 8.27
C MET A 372 -12.07 7.18 8.79
N ASP A 373 -12.26 6.75 10.03
CA ASP A 373 -11.55 5.62 10.63
C ASP A 373 -12.28 4.30 10.36
N GLU A 374 -13.55 4.36 9.92
CA GLU A 374 -14.38 3.19 9.59
C GLU A 374 -13.85 2.54 8.31
N LYS A 375 -13.27 1.33 8.47
CA LYS A 375 -12.82 0.51 7.35
C LYS A 375 -13.94 -0.41 6.90
N LEU A 376 -14.22 -0.36 5.62
CA LEU A 376 -15.18 -1.20 4.92
C LEU A 376 -14.42 -2.06 3.90
N THR A 377 -15.07 -3.08 3.36
CA THR A 377 -14.51 -3.88 2.27
C THR A 377 -15.60 -4.32 1.32
N LEU A 378 -15.23 -4.53 0.06
CA LEU A 378 -16.11 -5.12 -0.93
C LEU A 378 -15.93 -6.63 -0.90
N LEU A 379 -17.01 -7.33 -0.58
CA LEU A 379 -17.14 -8.77 -0.69
C LEU A 379 -17.64 -9.11 -2.09
N PHE A 380 -16.79 -9.77 -2.86
CA PHE A 380 -17.16 -10.39 -4.12
C PHE A 380 -17.53 -11.83 -3.83
N GLN A 381 -18.67 -12.31 -4.34
CA GLN A 381 -19.14 -13.67 -4.11
C GLN A 381 -19.77 -14.26 -5.36
N SER A 382 -19.63 -15.56 -5.52
CA SER A 382 -20.19 -16.30 -6.65
C SER A 382 -20.50 -17.74 -6.26
N GLU A 383 -21.45 -18.35 -6.95
CA GLU A 383 -21.81 -19.75 -6.80
C GLU A 383 -21.89 -20.39 -8.19
N PHE A 384 -21.30 -21.57 -8.34
CA PHE A 384 -21.31 -22.31 -9.60
C PHE A 384 -21.12 -23.81 -9.39
N ASN A 385 -21.48 -24.57 -10.42
CA ASN A 385 -21.43 -26.02 -10.42
C ASN A 385 -20.28 -26.54 -11.30
N VAL A 386 -19.67 -27.66 -10.90
CA VAL A 386 -18.64 -28.37 -11.67
C VAL A 386 -19.01 -29.85 -11.76
N GLY A 387 -18.61 -30.53 -12.84
CA GLY A 387 -18.83 -31.97 -12.99
C GLY A 387 -20.29 -32.35 -13.25
N GLY A 388 -21.03 -31.56 -14.05
CA GLY A 388 -22.43 -31.88 -14.37
C GLY A 388 -23.45 -31.61 -13.26
N GLY A 389 -23.06 -30.91 -12.20
CA GLY A 389 -23.95 -30.55 -11.08
C GLY A 389 -23.65 -31.30 -9.78
N GLU A 390 -22.67 -32.20 -9.76
CA GLU A 390 -22.30 -32.99 -8.59
C GLU A 390 -21.60 -32.16 -7.51
N LEU A 391 -20.88 -31.11 -7.90
CA LEU A 391 -20.13 -30.24 -7.00
C LEU A 391 -20.62 -28.79 -7.13
N VAL A 392 -21.09 -28.22 -6.02
CA VAL A 392 -21.48 -26.81 -5.91
C VAL A 392 -20.40 -26.07 -5.13
N PHE A 393 -19.80 -25.05 -5.73
CA PHE A 393 -18.81 -24.21 -5.08
C PHE A 393 -19.39 -22.83 -4.78
N GLN A 394 -19.25 -22.40 -3.53
CA GLN A 394 -19.45 -21.02 -3.12
C GLN A 394 -18.08 -20.40 -2.91
N VAL A 395 -17.75 -19.39 -3.72
CA VAL A 395 -16.47 -18.69 -3.65
C VAL A 395 -16.69 -17.24 -3.28
N TRP A 396 -15.76 -16.69 -2.51
CA TRP A 396 -15.79 -15.28 -2.15
C TRP A 396 -14.38 -14.74 -1.92
N THR A 397 -14.22 -13.44 -2.05
CA THR A 397 -12.96 -12.73 -1.79
C THR A 397 -13.23 -11.29 -1.36
N LEU A 398 -12.32 -10.72 -0.56
CA LEU A 398 -12.45 -9.39 0.02
C LEU A 398 -11.48 -8.42 -0.64
N SER A 399 -11.94 -7.19 -0.91
CA SER A 399 -11.05 -6.10 -1.32
C SER A 399 -10.13 -5.67 -0.18
N LEU A 400 -9.07 -4.94 -0.56
CA LEU A 400 -8.35 -4.09 0.38
C LEU A 400 -9.31 -3.15 1.14
N PRO A 401 -8.92 -2.63 2.32
CA PRO A 401 -9.77 -1.73 3.08
C PRO A 401 -10.14 -0.50 2.24
N VAL A 402 -11.42 -0.15 2.36
CA VAL A 402 -12.05 0.99 1.71
C VAL A 402 -12.60 1.93 2.77
N VAL A 403 -12.37 3.22 2.58
CA VAL A 403 -12.99 4.28 3.37
C VAL A 403 -13.95 5.08 2.49
N VAL A 404 -15.18 5.29 2.97
CA VAL A 404 -16.24 5.95 2.19
C VAL A 404 -16.42 7.41 2.60
N ILE A 405 -16.19 8.32 1.65
CA ILE A 405 -16.38 9.78 1.79
C ILE A 405 -17.66 10.26 1.11
N VAL A 406 -18.20 11.37 1.61
CA VAL A 406 -19.30 12.10 0.96
C VAL A 406 -18.81 13.38 0.28
N HIS A 407 -17.72 13.96 0.78
CA HIS A 407 -17.16 15.20 0.26
C HIS A 407 -15.62 15.12 0.12
N GLY A 408 -15.07 15.85 -0.86
CA GLY A 408 -13.64 15.77 -1.20
C GLY A 408 -12.70 16.31 -0.11
N ASN A 409 -13.19 17.14 0.79
CA ASN A 409 -12.41 17.59 1.95
C ASN A 409 -12.11 16.47 2.97
N GLN A 410 -12.81 15.35 2.90
CA GLN A 410 -12.56 14.17 3.74
C GLN A 410 -11.48 13.26 3.15
N GLU A 411 -11.10 13.47 1.89
CA GLU A 411 -10.11 12.67 1.18
C GLU A 411 -8.76 12.57 1.94
N PRO A 412 -8.19 13.65 2.53
CA PRO A 412 -6.96 13.53 3.32
C PRO A 412 -7.10 12.52 4.46
N HIS A 413 -8.21 12.59 5.20
CA HIS A 413 -8.48 11.72 6.34
C HIS A 413 -8.66 10.25 5.92
N GLY A 414 -9.38 10.02 4.82
CA GLY A 414 -9.57 8.66 4.30
C GLY A 414 -8.26 8.03 3.84
N TRP A 415 -7.40 8.82 3.17
CA TRP A 415 -6.07 8.36 2.80
C TRP A 415 -5.15 8.17 4.01
N ALA A 416 -5.37 8.84 5.14
CA ALA A 416 -4.62 8.59 6.37
C ALA A 416 -4.84 7.14 6.82
N THR A 417 -6.10 6.74 6.93
CA THR A 417 -6.52 5.39 7.36
C THR A 417 -6.03 4.32 6.39
N VAL A 418 -6.22 4.54 5.08
CA VAL A 418 -5.77 3.62 4.03
C VAL A 418 -4.25 3.48 4.02
N THR A 419 -3.50 4.60 4.14
CA THR A 419 -2.03 4.55 4.13
C THR A 419 -1.51 3.80 5.34
N TRP A 420 -2.06 4.07 6.52
CA TRP A 420 -1.65 3.39 7.75
C TRP A 420 -1.95 1.89 7.71
N ASP A 421 -3.14 1.51 7.20
CA ASP A 421 -3.50 0.10 7.09
C ASP A 421 -2.62 -0.63 6.06
N ASN A 422 -2.50 -0.09 4.84
CA ASN A 422 -1.70 -0.73 3.80
C ASN A 422 -0.22 -0.85 4.17
N ALA A 423 0.36 0.15 4.85
CA ALA A 423 1.79 0.19 5.14
C ALA A 423 2.18 -0.69 6.35
N PHE A 424 1.28 -0.85 7.32
CA PHE A 424 1.63 -1.45 8.63
C PHE A 424 0.79 -2.68 8.97
N SER A 425 0.28 -3.38 7.95
CA SER A 425 -0.45 -4.64 8.09
C SER A 425 0.50 -5.81 8.40
N PRO A 426 0.45 -6.44 9.59
CA PRO A 426 1.23 -7.65 9.84
C PRO A 426 0.71 -8.85 9.01
N PRO A 427 1.59 -9.78 8.59
CA PRO A 427 1.18 -11.02 7.93
C PRO A 427 0.21 -11.83 8.79
N GLY A 428 -0.79 -12.46 8.17
CA GLY A 428 -1.76 -13.32 8.89
C GLY A 428 -2.69 -12.58 9.87
N ARG A 429 -2.73 -11.25 9.83
CA ARG A 429 -3.58 -10.46 10.72
C ARG A 429 -5.07 -10.80 10.61
N VAL A 430 -5.78 -10.56 11.71
CA VAL A 430 -7.24 -10.33 11.66
C VAL A 430 -7.47 -9.19 10.65
N PRO A 431 -8.42 -9.31 9.70
CA PRO A 431 -8.63 -8.30 8.67
C PRO A 431 -8.70 -6.91 9.27
N PHE A 432 -7.95 -6.01 8.65
CA PHE A 432 -7.93 -4.58 8.98
C PHE A 432 -7.29 -4.25 10.34
N ALA A 433 -6.81 -5.23 11.12
CA ALA A 433 -6.05 -4.94 12.34
C ALA A 433 -4.70 -4.26 12.01
N VAL A 434 -4.40 -3.17 12.69
CA VAL A 434 -3.19 -2.35 12.48
C VAL A 434 -2.59 -1.97 13.84
N PRO A 435 -1.27 -1.77 13.93
CA PRO A 435 -0.65 -1.31 15.16
C PRO A 435 -1.01 0.14 15.47
N ASP A 436 -1.16 0.45 16.76
CA ASP A 436 -1.42 1.82 17.25
C ASP A 436 -0.18 2.73 17.13
N LYS A 437 1.01 2.13 17.08
CA LYS A 437 2.30 2.82 16.99
C LYS A 437 3.24 2.06 16.04
N VAL A 438 4.05 2.81 15.31
CA VAL A 438 5.07 2.27 14.40
C VAL A 438 6.40 3.01 14.61
N THR A 439 7.50 2.42 14.14
CA THR A 439 8.80 3.09 14.19
C THR A 439 8.88 4.21 13.16
N TRP A 440 9.66 5.26 13.44
CA TRP A 440 9.91 6.34 12.48
C TRP A 440 10.53 5.80 11.20
N GLY A 441 11.43 4.81 11.26
CA GLY A 441 12.02 4.23 10.05
C GLY A 441 10.97 3.66 9.09
N GLN A 442 9.98 2.93 9.62
CA GLN A 442 8.86 2.40 8.83
C GLN A 442 7.98 3.52 8.27
N LEU A 443 7.68 4.54 9.07
CA LEU A 443 6.85 5.67 8.63
C LEU A 443 7.57 6.55 7.60
N ALA A 444 8.85 6.85 7.81
CA ALA A 444 9.68 7.64 6.93
C ALA A 444 9.74 7.02 5.53
N GLU A 445 9.97 5.70 5.46
CA GLU A 445 9.97 4.97 4.20
C GLU A 445 8.58 4.99 3.53
N THR A 446 7.51 4.84 4.31
CA THR A 446 6.14 4.97 3.80
C THR A 446 5.86 6.35 3.22
N LEU A 447 6.29 7.42 3.90
CA LEU A 447 6.15 8.80 3.44
C LEU A 447 6.98 9.04 2.18
N ARG A 448 8.21 8.50 2.12
CA ARG A 448 9.10 8.53 0.95
C ARG A 448 8.43 7.89 -0.27
N ILE A 449 8.02 6.62 -0.16
CA ILE A 449 7.36 5.89 -1.25
C ILE A 449 6.11 6.64 -1.72
N LYS A 450 5.30 7.14 -0.78
CA LYS A 450 4.07 7.87 -1.11
C LYS A 450 4.33 9.21 -1.79
N PHE A 451 5.36 9.93 -1.36
CA PHE A 451 5.75 11.20 -1.96
C PHE A 451 6.36 11.00 -3.35
N GLY A 452 7.28 10.04 -3.48
CA GLY A 452 7.97 9.69 -4.71
C GLY A 452 7.01 9.19 -5.80
N SER A 453 6.11 8.25 -5.48
CA SER A 453 5.11 7.75 -6.43
C SER A 453 4.13 8.84 -6.90
N ALA A 454 3.75 9.78 -6.03
CA ALA A 454 2.81 10.83 -6.37
C ALA A 454 3.44 11.99 -7.16
N THR A 455 4.68 12.37 -6.83
CA THR A 455 5.33 13.57 -7.38
C THR A 455 6.39 13.24 -8.44
N GLY A 456 6.88 12.00 -8.48
CA GLY A 456 7.98 11.58 -9.33
C GLY A 456 9.36 12.09 -8.90
N GLY A 457 9.48 12.76 -7.74
CA GLY A 457 10.76 13.12 -7.13
C GLY A 457 10.83 12.65 -5.69
N ASP A 458 12.02 12.28 -5.22
CA ASP A 458 12.23 11.64 -3.92
C ASP A 458 12.38 12.63 -2.76
N LEU A 459 12.23 12.15 -1.51
CA LEU A 459 12.53 12.90 -0.29
C LEU A 459 13.96 12.61 0.17
N SER A 460 14.77 13.66 0.32
CA SER A 460 16.12 13.53 0.89
C SER A 460 16.08 13.19 2.38
N GLU A 461 17.22 12.75 2.93
CA GLU A 461 17.36 12.54 4.38
C GLU A 461 17.09 13.82 5.19
N ASP A 462 17.48 14.99 4.68
CA ASP A 462 17.16 16.28 5.32
C ASP A 462 15.65 16.55 5.31
N ASN A 463 14.94 16.18 4.22
CA ASN A 463 13.49 16.31 4.17
C ASN A 463 12.82 15.36 5.18
N LEU A 464 13.29 14.12 5.28
CA LEU A 464 12.78 13.17 6.27
C LEU A 464 13.08 13.66 7.69
N ARG A 465 14.26 14.22 7.95
CA ARG A 465 14.61 14.79 9.25
C ARG A 465 13.67 15.95 9.61
N PHE A 466 13.38 16.85 8.67
CA PHE A 466 12.39 17.91 8.86
C PHE A 466 11.00 17.34 9.20
N LEU A 467 10.56 16.30 8.50
CA LEU A 467 9.27 15.66 8.76
C LEU A 467 9.24 15.01 10.15
N ALA A 468 10.36 14.41 10.58
CA ALA A 468 10.53 13.87 11.91
C ALA A 468 10.41 14.96 12.98
N GLU A 469 11.07 16.11 12.80
CA GLU A 469 10.99 17.24 13.74
C GLU A 469 9.55 17.73 13.86
N LYS A 470 8.85 17.78 12.71
CA LYS A 470 7.46 18.23 12.63
C LYS A 470 6.48 17.29 13.34
N ILE A 471 6.66 15.97 13.22
CA ILE A 471 5.75 14.99 13.84
C ILE A 471 6.04 14.79 15.34
N PHE A 472 7.32 14.75 15.74
CA PHE A 472 7.72 14.52 17.12
C PHE A 472 7.62 15.77 17.99
N ARG A 473 7.76 16.96 17.41
CA ARG A 473 7.66 18.25 18.13
C ARG A 473 8.69 18.36 19.25
N SER A 474 9.82 17.68 19.12
CA SER A 474 10.87 17.59 20.13
C SER A 474 12.25 17.63 19.49
N VAL A 475 13.27 17.81 20.33
CA VAL A 475 14.67 17.71 19.90
C VAL A 475 14.94 16.27 19.46
N LEU A 476 15.37 16.12 18.21
CA LEU A 476 15.66 14.82 17.64
C LEU A 476 17.08 14.34 17.97
N PRO A 477 17.28 13.02 18.07
CA PRO A 477 18.61 12.43 18.08
C PRO A 477 19.44 12.83 16.85
N ILE A 478 20.77 12.89 17.03
CA ILE A 478 21.71 13.09 15.93
C ILE A 478 21.87 11.77 15.15
N SER A 479 21.84 10.63 15.85
CA SER A 479 21.94 9.30 15.24
C SER A 479 20.67 8.94 14.46
N THR A 480 20.84 8.65 13.17
CA THR A 480 19.75 8.17 12.30
C THR A 480 19.15 6.86 12.82
N MET A 481 19.96 5.99 13.42
CA MET A 481 19.49 4.71 13.96
C MET A 481 18.55 4.92 15.15
N GLU A 482 18.90 5.82 16.07
CA GLU A 482 18.07 6.17 17.22
C GLU A 482 16.78 6.89 16.77
N LEU A 483 16.91 7.80 15.81
CA LEU A 483 15.76 8.48 15.22
C LEU A 483 14.78 7.47 14.60
N ASN A 484 15.28 6.51 13.81
CA ASN A 484 14.45 5.50 13.16
C ASN A 484 13.76 4.56 14.16
N ALA A 485 14.32 4.36 15.35
CA ALA A 485 13.72 3.55 16.41
C ALA A 485 12.62 4.27 17.20
N MET A 486 12.50 5.59 17.09
CA MET A 486 11.47 6.35 17.81
C MET A 486 10.06 5.94 17.35
N ALA A 487 9.13 5.80 18.30
CA ALA A 487 7.76 5.38 18.02
C ALA A 487 6.84 6.56 17.71
N VAL A 488 6.08 6.46 16.62
CA VAL A 488 5.03 7.39 16.21
C VAL A 488 3.67 6.72 16.38
N SER A 489 2.74 7.37 17.08
CA SER A 489 1.35 6.90 17.20
C SER A 489 0.46 7.30 16.02
N TRP A 490 -0.62 6.53 15.82
CA TRP A 490 -1.72 6.92 14.93
C TRP A 490 -2.25 8.32 15.22
N THR A 491 -2.36 8.69 16.50
CA THR A 491 -2.84 10.02 16.89
C THR A 491 -1.88 11.13 16.45
N GLN A 492 -0.57 10.96 16.66
CA GLN A 492 0.44 11.93 16.24
C GLN A 492 0.45 12.11 14.72
N PHE A 493 0.19 11.02 13.99
CA PHE A 493 0.15 11.02 12.54
C PHE A 493 -1.05 11.81 11.98
N CYS A 494 -2.27 11.57 12.47
CA CYS A 494 -3.48 12.08 11.80
C CYS A 494 -4.62 12.61 12.71
N LYS A 495 -4.44 12.67 14.04
CA LYS A 495 -5.46 13.18 14.99
C LYS A 495 -5.01 14.44 15.71
N ASP A 496 -3.78 14.46 16.17
CA ASP A 496 -3.25 15.52 17.00
C ASP A 496 -2.90 16.73 16.13
N ALA A 497 -3.60 17.84 16.34
CA ALA A 497 -3.31 19.08 15.63
C ALA A 497 -1.86 19.52 15.89
N LEU A 498 -1.19 20.04 14.86
CA LEU A 498 0.15 20.61 14.99
C LEU A 498 0.14 21.83 15.92
N PRO A 499 1.25 22.14 16.61
CA PRO A 499 1.32 23.30 17.51
C PRO A 499 0.86 24.59 16.83
N GLU A 500 -0.05 25.31 17.48
CA GLU A 500 -0.64 26.57 16.99
C GLU A 500 -1.41 26.43 15.65
N ARG A 501 -1.77 25.20 15.26
CA ARG A 501 -2.56 24.90 14.05
C ARG A 501 -3.88 24.22 14.39
N ASN A 502 -4.77 24.24 13.41
CA ASN A 502 -6.05 23.52 13.43
C ASN A 502 -6.05 22.28 12.51
N PHE A 503 -4.89 21.86 12.02
CA PHE A 503 -4.70 20.70 11.16
C PHE A 503 -3.57 19.80 11.68
N THR A 504 -3.63 18.54 11.27
CA THR A 504 -2.72 17.47 11.71
C THR A 504 -1.48 17.37 10.83
N PHE A 505 -0.49 16.58 11.25
CA PHE A 505 0.70 16.30 10.46
C PHE A 505 0.32 15.72 9.08
N TRP A 506 -0.55 14.71 9.06
CA TRP A 506 -0.95 14.07 7.82
C TRP A 506 -1.73 14.99 6.88
N GLU A 507 -2.67 15.80 7.38
CA GLU A 507 -3.39 16.76 6.53
C GLU A 507 -2.43 17.72 5.85
N TRP A 508 -1.45 18.23 6.59
CA TRP A 508 -0.40 19.08 6.06
C TRP A 508 0.42 18.35 4.99
N PHE A 509 0.95 17.17 5.32
CA PHE A 509 1.77 16.39 4.39
C PHE A 509 1.01 16.00 3.12
N TYR A 510 -0.24 15.57 3.27
CA TYR A 510 -1.14 15.24 2.16
C TYR A 510 -1.32 16.43 1.21
N MET A 511 -1.55 17.63 1.76
CA MET A 511 -1.73 18.83 0.93
C MET A 511 -0.42 19.27 0.27
N VAL A 512 0.73 19.06 0.90
CA VAL A 512 2.05 19.24 0.27
C VAL A 512 2.25 18.27 -0.89
N VAL A 513 1.97 16.98 -0.71
CA VAL A 513 2.00 15.98 -1.80
C VAL A 513 1.08 16.40 -2.95
N LYS A 514 -0.14 16.84 -2.63
CA LYS A 514 -1.15 17.25 -3.61
C LYS A 514 -0.72 18.48 -4.41
N VAL A 515 -0.29 19.56 -3.75
CA VAL A 515 0.15 20.77 -4.47
C VAL A 515 1.40 20.48 -5.30
N THR A 516 2.28 19.62 -4.81
CA THR A 516 3.49 19.22 -5.53
C THR A 516 3.13 18.44 -6.78
N ARG A 517 2.30 17.39 -6.66
CA ARG A 517 1.83 16.60 -7.81
C ARG A 517 1.11 17.46 -8.85
N ASP A 518 0.18 18.30 -8.40
CA ASP A 518 -0.77 18.98 -9.30
C ASP A 518 -0.16 20.23 -9.98
N TYR A 519 0.76 20.94 -9.30
CA TYR A 519 1.23 22.26 -9.78
C TYR A 519 2.75 22.42 -9.79
N LEU A 520 3.49 21.70 -8.95
CA LEU A 520 4.93 21.95 -8.74
C LEU A 520 5.81 20.79 -9.19
N ARG A 521 5.24 19.77 -9.84
CA ARG A 521 5.90 18.49 -10.14
C ARG A 521 7.22 18.69 -10.88
N THR A 522 7.18 19.51 -11.93
CA THR A 522 8.34 19.79 -12.78
C THR A 522 9.44 20.54 -12.04
N LEU A 523 9.07 21.57 -11.25
CA LEU A 523 9.98 22.36 -10.43
C LEU A 523 10.61 21.54 -9.30
N TRP A 524 9.82 20.64 -8.69
CA TRP A 524 10.28 19.71 -7.66
C TRP A 524 11.28 18.70 -8.22
N CYS A 525 10.95 18.03 -9.33
CA CYS A 525 11.86 17.08 -9.98
C CYS A 525 13.17 17.74 -10.45
N ASP A 526 13.16 19.04 -10.76
CA ASP A 526 14.37 19.81 -11.09
C ASP A 526 15.15 20.31 -9.87
N ARG A 527 14.74 19.94 -8.65
CA ARG A 527 15.36 20.36 -7.39
C ARG A 527 15.42 21.88 -7.20
N LEU A 528 14.49 22.62 -7.81
CA LEU A 528 14.38 24.08 -7.65
C LEU A 528 13.63 24.47 -6.37
N ILE A 529 12.98 23.49 -5.73
CA ILE A 529 12.23 23.67 -4.50
C ILE A 529 12.98 22.98 -3.37
N MET A 530 13.41 23.77 -2.38
CA MET A 530 13.98 23.23 -1.15
C MET A 530 12.91 22.51 -0.32
N GLY A 531 11.70 23.08 -0.30
CA GLY A 531 10.49 22.41 0.20
C GLY A 531 10.44 22.29 1.71
N PHE A 532 11.09 21.26 2.25
CA PHE A 532 11.00 20.85 3.66
C PHE A 532 12.08 21.54 4.50
N ILE A 533 11.86 22.81 4.82
CA ILE A 533 12.74 23.61 5.68
C ILE A 533 11.92 24.53 6.58
N GLN A 534 12.33 24.64 7.85
CA GLN A 534 11.67 25.52 8.81
C GLN A 534 11.87 26.98 8.46
N LYS A 535 10.89 27.83 8.78
CA LYS A 535 10.99 29.29 8.58
C LYS A 535 12.30 29.87 9.16
N LYS A 536 12.61 29.54 10.42
CA LYS A 536 13.79 30.05 11.13
C LYS A 536 15.09 29.64 10.44
N GLN A 537 15.20 28.38 10.02
CA GLN A 537 16.39 27.87 9.32
C GLN A 537 16.55 28.54 7.95
N ALA A 538 15.45 28.74 7.21
CA ALA A 538 15.47 29.46 5.95
C ALA A 538 15.93 30.92 6.12
N GLU A 539 15.49 31.59 7.19
CA GLU A 539 15.93 32.96 7.54
C GLU A 539 17.42 33.01 7.87
N GLU A 540 17.92 32.09 8.70
CA GLU A 540 19.34 32.00 9.05
C GLU A 540 20.25 31.70 7.85
N MET A 541 19.76 30.92 6.88
CA MET A 541 20.48 30.63 5.65
C MET A 541 20.52 31.85 4.72
N LEU A 542 19.38 32.52 4.53
CA LEU A 542 19.27 33.69 3.65
C LEU A 542 19.97 34.94 4.20
N ALA A 543 20.01 35.12 5.52
CA ALA A 543 20.69 36.25 6.16
C ALA A 543 22.22 36.29 5.90
N LYS A 544 22.79 35.14 5.48
CA LYS A 544 24.22 35.00 5.11
C LYS A 544 24.46 35.16 3.61
N CYS A 545 23.41 35.35 2.83
CA CYS A 545 23.46 35.43 1.37
C CYS A 545 23.36 36.90 0.89
N PRO A 546 23.84 37.21 -0.32
CA PRO A 546 23.70 38.55 -0.88
C PRO A 546 22.22 38.92 -1.13
N PRO A 547 21.85 40.22 -1.03
CA PRO A 547 20.52 40.72 -1.33
C PRO A 547 19.99 40.22 -2.69
N GLY A 548 18.71 39.89 -2.72
CA GLY A 548 18.04 39.29 -3.88
C GLY A 548 18.13 37.76 -3.96
N THR A 549 18.85 37.11 -3.04
CA THR A 549 18.84 35.65 -2.92
C THR A 549 17.51 35.17 -2.32
N PHE A 550 16.90 34.13 -2.89
CA PHE A 550 15.63 33.56 -2.45
C PHE A 550 15.62 32.03 -2.45
N LEU A 551 14.68 31.45 -1.71
CA LEU A 551 14.41 30.01 -1.73
C LEU A 551 12.92 29.73 -1.68
N LEU A 552 12.54 28.54 -2.15
CA LEU A 552 11.17 28.06 -2.19
C LEU A 552 10.96 26.98 -1.13
N ARG A 553 9.99 27.18 -0.24
CA ARG A 553 9.68 26.23 0.83
C ARG A 553 8.18 26.06 1.02
N PHE A 554 7.78 24.89 1.51
CA PHE A 554 6.41 24.65 1.90
C PHE A 554 6.08 25.42 3.18
N SER A 555 4.87 25.94 3.25
CA SER A 555 4.40 26.68 4.42
C SER A 555 4.11 25.71 5.56
N ASP A 556 4.65 26.02 6.74
CA ASP A 556 4.26 25.35 7.98
C ASP A 556 2.85 25.73 8.44
N SER A 557 2.34 26.84 7.91
CA SER A 557 1.14 27.53 8.40
C SER A 557 -0.09 27.35 7.55
N GLU A 558 0.09 27.15 6.26
CA GLU A 558 -0.96 27.16 5.26
C GLU A 558 -0.96 25.80 4.56
N LEU A 559 -2.10 25.11 4.58
CA LEU A 559 -2.23 23.79 3.97
C LEU A 559 -1.98 23.86 2.45
N GLY A 560 -1.01 23.09 1.96
CA GLY A 560 -0.65 23.06 0.54
C GLY A 560 -0.11 24.40 0.03
N GLY A 561 0.39 25.26 0.92
CA GLY A 561 0.99 26.54 0.57
C GLY A 561 2.48 26.39 0.22
N ILE A 562 2.91 27.00 -0.88
CA ILE A 562 4.32 27.23 -1.20
C ILE A 562 4.65 28.72 -1.00
N THR A 563 5.74 29.05 -0.32
CA THR A 563 6.17 30.44 -0.08
C THR A 563 7.57 30.69 -0.64
N ILE A 564 7.83 31.96 -0.94
CA ILE A 564 9.11 32.48 -1.38
C ILE A 564 9.69 33.30 -0.22
N ALA A 565 10.83 32.87 0.30
CA ALA A 565 11.61 33.64 1.25
C ALA A 565 12.81 34.27 0.54
N TRP A 566 13.13 35.53 0.80
CA TRP A 566 14.26 36.22 0.17
C TRP A 566 14.95 37.20 1.12
N THR A 567 16.23 37.46 0.88
CA THR A 567 17.00 38.49 1.59
C THR A 567 16.96 39.81 0.82
N GLY A 568 16.59 40.89 1.50
CA GLY A 568 16.52 42.25 0.96
C GLY A 568 17.79 43.07 1.23
N GLU A 569 17.73 44.37 0.94
CA GLU A 569 18.79 45.31 1.32
C GLU A 569 18.94 45.36 2.85
N GLY A 570 20.18 45.32 3.35
CA GLY A 570 20.45 45.31 4.80
C GLY A 570 20.43 43.91 5.46
N ASN A 571 20.44 42.82 4.68
CA ASN A 571 20.40 41.43 5.15
C ASN A 571 19.12 41.06 5.95
N GLU A 572 18.05 41.84 5.79
CA GLU A 572 16.74 41.48 6.32
C GLU A 572 16.07 40.42 5.45
N VAL A 573 15.49 39.40 6.08
CA VAL A 573 14.82 38.31 5.36
C VAL A 573 13.31 38.50 5.41
N PHE A 574 12.69 38.43 4.23
CA PHE A 574 11.26 38.54 4.04
C PHE A 574 10.68 37.22 3.54
N SER A 575 9.38 37.00 3.75
CA SER A 575 8.65 35.84 3.23
C SER A 575 7.30 36.28 2.69
N LEU A 576 6.98 35.86 1.46
CA LEU A 576 5.68 36.12 0.88
C LEU A 576 4.59 35.29 1.55
N GLN A 577 3.36 35.80 1.49
CA GLN A 577 2.21 34.99 1.85
C GLN A 577 2.18 33.71 0.99
N PRO A 578 1.96 32.52 1.58
CA PRO A 578 1.99 31.28 0.82
C PRO A 578 0.95 31.22 -0.29
N PHE A 579 1.36 30.73 -1.46
CA PHE A 579 0.49 30.45 -2.60
C PHE A 579 -0.09 29.03 -2.48
N THR A 580 -1.40 28.93 -2.54
CA THR A 580 -2.14 27.67 -2.50
C THR A 580 -2.46 27.17 -3.91
N SER A 581 -3.08 25.98 -4.04
CA SER A 581 -3.58 25.47 -5.32
C SER A 581 -4.51 26.46 -6.05
N ARG A 582 -5.27 27.29 -5.32
CA ARG A 582 -6.13 28.33 -5.93
C ARG A 582 -5.29 29.39 -6.64
N ASP A 583 -4.20 29.80 -6.02
CA ASP A 583 -3.30 30.83 -6.55
C ASP A 583 -2.49 30.30 -7.74
N LEU A 584 -2.04 29.05 -7.64
CA LEU A 584 -1.24 28.37 -8.67
C LEU A 584 -2.06 27.99 -9.90
N MET A 585 -3.38 27.79 -9.73
CA MET A 585 -4.30 27.61 -10.86
C MET A 585 -4.49 28.91 -11.67
N LEU A 586 -4.43 30.07 -11.01
CA LEU A 586 -4.57 31.37 -11.68
C LEU A 586 -3.29 31.79 -12.39
N ARG A 587 -2.13 31.53 -11.79
CA ARG A 587 -0.81 31.85 -12.34
C ARG A 587 0.25 30.94 -11.75
N SER A 588 1.09 30.37 -12.61
CA SER A 588 2.12 29.42 -12.22
C SER A 588 3.13 30.02 -11.23
N LEU A 589 3.78 29.18 -10.43
CA LEU A 589 4.81 29.66 -9.50
C LEU A 589 5.98 30.32 -10.25
N ALA A 590 6.38 29.79 -11.41
CA ALA A 590 7.46 30.34 -12.21
C ALA A 590 7.15 31.75 -12.72
N ASP A 591 5.93 31.98 -13.23
CA ASP A 591 5.52 33.31 -13.68
C ASP A 591 5.44 34.31 -12.53
N ARG A 592 5.05 33.87 -11.33
CA ARG A 592 5.08 34.71 -10.12
C ARG A 592 6.50 35.09 -9.72
N ILE A 593 7.46 34.18 -9.90
CA ILE A 593 8.89 34.45 -9.68
C ILE A 593 9.43 35.44 -10.73
N LEU A 594 8.99 35.33 -11.99
CA LEU A 594 9.33 36.27 -13.06
C LEU A 594 8.88 37.70 -12.73
N ASP A 595 7.64 37.85 -12.25
CA ASP A 595 7.05 39.17 -11.97
C ASP A 595 7.80 39.96 -10.86
N LEU A 596 8.54 39.27 -10.00
CA LEU A 596 9.22 39.85 -8.85
C LEU A 596 10.69 40.17 -9.18
N ALA A 597 10.96 41.45 -9.46
CA ALA A 597 12.31 41.95 -9.79
C ALA A 597 13.29 41.86 -8.62
N GLN A 598 12.80 41.79 -7.37
CA GLN A 598 13.61 41.66 -6.16
C GLN A 598 14.27 40.27 -6.07
N LEU A 599 13.72 39.28 -6.75
CA LEU A 599 14.25 37.92 -6.78
C LEU A 599 15.30 37.86 -7.90
N GLN A 600 16.56 37.67 -7.53
CA GLN A 600 17.69 37.66 -8.46
C GLN A 600 18.40 36.31 -8.49
N PHE A 601 18.62 35.70 -7.32
CA PHE A 601 19.37 34.45 -7.20
C PHE A 601 18.56 33.40 -6.43
N LEU A 602 18.35 32.23 -7.00
CA LEU A 602 17.89 31.06 -6.25
C LEU A 602 19.04 30.53 -5.39
N TYR A 603 18.77 30.26 -4.11
CA TYR A 603 19.73 29.68 -3.18
C TYR A 603 20.33 28.37 -3.75
N PRO A 604 21.65 28.14 -3.64
CA PRO A 604 22.62 28.96 -2.89
C PRO A 604 23.16 30.19 -3.64
N ASN A 605 23.25 30.16 -4.97
CA ASN A 605 23.74 31.29 -5.78
C ASN A 605 23.53 31.06 -7.29
N VAL A 606 22.29 30.77 -7.70
CA VAL A 606 21.96 30.47 -9.11
C VAL A 606 21.09 31.60 -9.66
N ALA A 607 21.45 32.22 -10.79
CA ALA A 607 20.64 33.32 -11.31
C ALA A 607 19.22 32.84 -11.65
N LYS A 608 18.22 33.65 -11.29
CA LYS A 608 16.79 33.33 -11.41
C LYS A 608 16.44 32.83 -12.82
N ASP A 609 16.85 33.57 -13.83
CA ASP A 609 16.46 33.29 -15.22
C ASP A 609 17.22 32.11 -15.84
N ASP A 610 18.36 31.70 -15.26
CA ASP A 610 19.07 30.50 -15.71
C ASP A 610 18.25 29.23 -15.46
N VAL A 611 17.45 29.22 -14.38
CA VAL A 611 16.68 28.04 -13.95
C VAL A 611 15.17 28.15 -14.23
N PHE A 612 14.59 29.35 -14.11
CA PHE A 612 13.14 29.53 -14.24
C PHE A 612 12.69 29.92 -15.65
N SER A 613 13.56 30.40 -16.53
CA SER A 613 13.17 30.88 -17.87
C SER A 613 12.40 29.86 -18.71
N LYS A 614 12.79 28.58 -18.63
CA LYS A 614 12.11 27.48 -19.33
C LYS A 614 10.70 27.19 -18.81
N TYR A 615 10.34 27.71 -17.64
CA TYR A 615 9.04 27.53 -17.01
C TYR A 615 8.11 28.73 -17.17
N TYR A 616 8.60 29.83 -17.74
CA TYR A 616 7.77 31.01 -17.97
C TYR A 616 6.77 30.76 -19.08
N THR A 617 5.54 31.20 -18.84
CA THR A 617 4.48 31.19 -19.84
C THR A 617 4.87 32.17 -20.95
N LYS A 618 5.02 31.66 -22.18
CA LYS A 618 5.29 32.51 -23.34
C LYS A 618 4.11 33.46 -23.55
N PRO A 619 4.34 34.78 -23.71
CA PRO A 619 3.25 35.71 -23.97
C PRO A 619 2.57 35.36 -25.30
N GLU A 620 1.27 35.06 -25.26
CA GLU A 620 0.41 35.04 -26.45
C GLU A 620 0.25 36.49 -26.93
N ASN A 621 1.20 36.98 -27.72
CA ASN A 621 1.09 38.26 -28.41
C ASN A 621 0.20 38.15 -29.65
N GLU A 622 -1.00 37.58 -29.51
CA GLU A 622 -2.04 37.72 -30.53
C GLU A 622 -2.87 38.96 -30.22
N MET A 623 -2.62 40.04 -30.96
CA MET A 623 -3.61 41.11 -31.06
C MET A 623 -4.87 40.49 -31.66
N LEU A 624 -5.95 40.44 -30.89
CA LEU A 624 -7.22 40.01 -31.42
C LEU A 624 -7.59 40.98 -32.54
N LYS A 625 -7.93 40.46 -33.72
CA LYS A 625 -8.22 41.24 -34.95
C LYS A 625 -9.35 42.28 -34.80
N ASN A 626 -10.02 42.31 -33.66
CA ASN A 626 -11.11 43.21 -33.29
C ASN A 626 -10.66 44.39 -32.41
N GLY A 627 -9.35 44.61 -32.21
CA GLY A 627 -8.81 45.74 -31.45
C GLY A 627 -8.81 45.57 -29.93
N TYR A 628 -9.20 44.40 -29.42
CA TYR A 628 -9.15 44.09 -27.99
C TYR A 628 -7.78 43.54 -27.59
N VAL A 629 -7.23 44.05 -26.49
CA VAL A 629 -5.99 43.57 -25.87
C VAL A 629 -6.35 42.70 -24.67
N LYS A 630 -5.80 41.48 -24.60
CA LYS A 630 -6.02 40.59 -23.46
C LYS A 630 -5.26 41.13 -22.23
N PRO A 631 -5.91 41.34 -21.07
CA PRO A 631 -5.21 41.72 -19.84
C PRO A 631 -4.39 40.54 -19.29
N VAL A 632 -3.26 40.84 -18.62
CA VAL A 632 -2.37 39.84 -18.00
C VAL A 632 -2.29 40.09 -16.50
N LEU A 633 -2.50 39.04 -15.69
CA LEU A 633 -2.26 39.10 -14.25
C LEU A 633 -0.75 39.08 -13.95
N VAL A 634 -0.31 39.97 -13.06
CA VAL A 634 1.08 40.04 -12.57
C VAL A 634 1.11 40.09 -11.04
N THR A 635 2.16 39.54 -10.44
CA THR A 635 2.42 39.59 -9.00
C THR A 635 3.39 40.71 -8.67
N THR A 636 2.97 41.68 -7.85
CA THR A 636 3.80 42.82 -7.46
C THR A 636 3.89 42.95 -5.95
N LEU A 637 5.04 43.38 -5.43
CA LEU A 637 5.17 43.76 -4.02
C LEU A 637 4.50 45.12 -3.75
N PRO A 638 4.10 45.39 -2.50
CA PRO A 638 3.66 46.73 -2.11
C PRO A 638 4.71 47.82 -2.45
N PRO A 639 4.28 49.06 -2.75
CA PRO A 639 5.18 50.13 -3.19
C PRO A 639 6.33 50.43 -2.23
N TYR A 640 6.13 50.25 -0.92
CA TYR A 640 7.16 50.48 0.10
C TYR A 640 8.24 49.39 0.17
N MET A 641 8.02 48.22 -0.46
CA MET A 641 9.00 47.13 -0.58
C MET A 641 9.65 47.06 -1.96
N SER A 642 9.26 47.94 -2.88
CA SER A 642 9.85 48.00 -4.22
C SER A 642 10.95 49.06 -4.23
N PRO A 643 12.18 48.75 -4.70
CA PRO A 643 13.15 49.79 -4.99
C PRO A 643 12.52 50.66 -6.08
N SER A 644 12.25 51.93 -5.76
CA SER A 644 11.63 52.85 -6.70
C SER A 644 12.45 52.89 -8.00
N PRO A 645 11.85 52.76 -9.19
CA PRO A 645 12.45 53.32 -10.38
C PRO A 645 12.47 54.82 -10.15
N ALA A 646 13.67 55.39 -9.99
CA ALA A 646 13.86 56.81 -10.19
C ALA A 646 13.40 57.12 -11.62
N TYR A 647 12.18 57.62 -11.80
CA TYR A 647 11.66 58.45 -12.90
C TYR A 647 10.12 58.49 -12.82
N ALA A 648 9.57 59.38 -11.98
CA ALA A 648 8.29 60.05 -12.19
C ALA A 648 8.08 61.17 -11.15
N HIS A 649 9.05 62.09 -11.03
CA HIS A 649 8.71 63.44 -10.59
C HIS A 649 8.18 64.21 -11.79
N SER A 650 6.87 64.12 -12.02
CA SER A 650 6.12 65.19 -12.70
C SER A 650 4.62 64.95 -12.58
N HIS A 651 3.96 65.92 -11.92
CA HIS A 651 2.52 66.20 -11.92
C HIS A 651 1.65 65.47 -10.88
N SER A 652 1.59 66.05 -9.67
CA SER A 652 0.32 66.17 -8.94
C SER A 652 -0.68 66.99 -9.77
N PRO A 653 -1.94 66.58 -9.89
CA PRO A 653 -3.03 67.50 -10.17
C PRO A 653 -3.65 67.99 -8.86
N ASP A 654 -3.84 69.30 -8.81
CA ASP A 654 -4.34 70.14 -7.74
C ASP A 654 -5.53 69.62 -6.92
N SER A 655 -5.39 69.87 -5.61
CA SER A 655 -6.40 69.76 -4.57
C SER A 655 -7.43 70.89 -4.60
N HIS A 656 -8.11 71.19 -5.72
CA HIS A 656 -9.28 72.10 -5.68
C HIS A 656 -10.28 71.84 -6.80
N ARG A 657 -11.30 71.01 -6.54
CA ARG A 657 -12.64 71.25 -7.10
C ARG A 657 -13.74 70.62 -6.24
N ASN A 658 -14.64 71.50 -5.79
CA ASN A 658 -15.72 71.26 -4.83
C ASN A 658 -16.91 70.50 -5.41
N THR A 659 -17.67 69.89 -4.48
CA THR A 659 -19.13 69.61 -4.41
C THR A 659 -19.62 68.17 -4.67
N PRO A 660 -20.72 67.73 -4.00
CA PRO A 660 -21.02 67.88 -2.57
C PRO A 660 -21.41 66.53 -1.90
N SER A 661 -21.21 66.48 -0.58
CA SER A 661 -21.61 65.39 0.32
C SER A 661 -23.12 65.37 0.60
N VAL A 662 -23.73 64.18 0.64
CA VAL A 662 -25.00 63.92 1.35
C VAL A 662 -24.81 62.77 2.33
N GLN A 663 -25.16 63.04 3.60
CA GLN A 663 -25.09 62.14 4.74
C GLN A 663 -26.20 61.08 4.76
N SER A 664 -25.81 59.90 5.29
CA SER A 664 -26.59 59.00 6.16
C SER A 664 -27.81 58.25 5.62
N ARG A 665 -27.75 56.91 5.69
CA ARG A 665 -28.44 56.12 6.75
C ARG A 665 -28.09 54.63 6.67
N SER A 666 -27.79 54.07 7.85
CA SER A 666 -27.75 52.63 8.11
C SER A 666 -29.14 52.03 7.94
N LEU A 667 -29.26 50.96 7.14
CA LEU A 667 -30.28 49.92 7.32
C LEU A 667 -29.64 48.55 7.04
N ARG A 668 -29.58 47.73 8.09
CA ARG A 668 -29.40 46.27 7.97
C ARG A 668 -30.57 45.70 7.17
N VAL A 669 -30.28 44.95 6.11
CA VAL A 669 -31.22 43.97 5.56
C VAL A 669 -30.47 42.67 5.27
N THR A 670 -30.86 41.65 6.03
CA THR A 670 -30.53 40.24 5.86
C THR A 670 -31.09 39.74 4.52
N LEU A 671 -30.24 39.20 3.63
CA LEU A 671 -30.70 38.57 2.39
C LEU A 671 -30.64 37.04 2.52
N TYR A 672 -31.83 36.45 2.55
CA TYR A 672 -32.07 35.02 2.33
C TYR A 672 -31.66 34.63 0.90
N THR A 673 -30.89 33.56 0.79
CA THR A 673 -30.52 32.93 -0.48
C THR A 673 -31.63 31.98 -0.96
N THR A 674 -32.26 32.30 -2.09
CA THR A 674 -33.00 31.33 -2.91
C THR A 674 -32.30 31.22 -4.26
N VAL A 675 -31.59 30.10 -4.48
CA VAL A 675 -30.92 29.78 -5.75
C VAL A 675 -31.87 28.93 -6.60
N LYS A 676 -32.27 29.45 -7.75
CA LYS A 676 -32.71 28.64 -8.90
C LYS A 676 -31.58 28.56 -9.93
N LYS A 677 -31.31 27.33 -10.38
CA LYS A 677 -30.32 26.92 -11.39
C LYS A 677 -30.47 27.67 -12.72
N PRO A 678 -29.40 27.65 -13.53
CA PRO A 678 -29.53 27.01 -14.83
C PRO A 678 -28.52 25.87 -15.04
N HIS A 679 -28.98 24.87 -15.81
CA HIS A 679 -28.23 23.73 -16.29
C HIS A 679 -27.30 24.13 -17.44
N LEU A 680 -26.04 23.70 -17.39
CA LEU A 680 -25.20 23.40 -18.56
C LEU A 680 -24.24 22.28 -18.16
N GLY A 681 -24.35 21.15 -18.84
CA GLY A 681 -23.55 19.96 -18.62
C GLY A 681 -22.17 20.11 -19.24
N ILE A 682 -21.15 19.63 -18.52
CA ILE A 682 -19.80 19.42 -19.03
C ILE A 682 -19.42 17.99 -18.65
N GLU A 683 -19.29 17.14 -19.68
CA GLU A 683 -18.77 15.79 -19.62
C GLU A 683 -17.26 15.81 -19.33
N TRP A 684 -16.80 15.02 -18.36
CA TRP A 684 -15.37 14.72 -18.21
C TRP A 684 -15.09 13.34 -18.81
N LYS A 685 -14.56 13.31 -20.04
CA LYS A 685 -13.93 12.11 -20.63
C LYS A 685 -12.47 12.06 -20.17
N TYR A 686 -12.14 11.06 -19.36
CA TYR A 686 -10.76 10.62 -19.19
C TYR A 686 -10.40 9.73 -20.38
N GLY A 687 -9.58 10.24 -21.30
CA GLY A 687 -8.88 9.44 -22.30
C GLY A 687 -7.46 9.17 -21.83
N LEU A 688 -7.17 7.93 -21.45
CA LEU A 688 -5.80 7.42 -21.43
C LEU A 688 -5.52 6.93 -22.85
N SER A 689 -4.69 7.65 -23.58
CA SER A 689 -4.22 7.29 -24.90
C SER A 689 -3.11 6.24 -24.78
N ASP A 690 -3.42 5.02 -25.17
CA ASP A 690 -2.48 4.07 -25.74
C ASP A 690 -1.91 4.65 -27.04
N ASN A 691 -0.59 4.61 -27.21
CA ASN A 691 0.03 4.44 -28.53
C ASN A 691 1.54 4.18 -28.44
N ILE A 692 2.03 3.47 -29.46
CA ILE A 692 3.42 3.14 -29.89
C ILE A 692 3.81 1.69 -29.52
N VAL A 693 4.10 0.74 -30.44
CA VAL A 693 4.33 0.75 -31.90
C VAL A 693 4.05 -0.65 -32.48
N ARG A 694 3.43 -0.69 -33.67
CA ARG A 694 3.49 -1.80 -34.63
C ARG A 694 4.73 -1.62 -35.53
N HIS A 695 5.56 -2.64 -35.65
CA HIS A 695 6.36 -3.02 -36.83
C HIS A 695 6.81 -4.46 -36.57
N GLY A 696 6.77 -5.45 -37.46
CA GLY A 696 6.35 -5.55 -38.85
C GLY A 696 6.42 -7.03 -39.24
N SER A 697 5.83 -7.34 -40.40
CA SER A 697 5.80 -8.63 -41.11
C SER A 697 4.85 -9.71 -40.59
#